data_AF-A0A2V1BG66-F1
#
_entry.id   AF-A0A2V1BG66-F1
#
_cell.length_a   1.000
_cell.length_b   1.000
_cell.length_c   1.000
_cell.angle_alpha   90.00
_cell.angle_beta   90.00
_cell.angle_gamma   90.00
#
_symmetry.space_group_name_H-M   'P 1'
#
loop_
_entity.id
_entity.type
_entity.pdbx_description
1 polymer ?
#
loop_
_entity_poly.entity_id
_entity_poly.type
_entity_poly.pdbx_seq_one_letter_code
_entity_poly.pdbx_strand_id
1 'polypeptide(L)'
;MAPSFLKDLRRRSKASFRTDRSTDESGASSNETNGSTPSSSTLNSAGGHEGTSTTPPLTNSNSASNLQGLGNLQPPPSRPTISTSSSKRYSTVGSVSGMSGLGSPAQNSSLPLSPYAPKITNVSDGSWVYQKVLTVHGIIADPSFQALEGCITVRRDDGGFPATDWPVCESHFKALVYLLPGPNRLIFNFTSPKLANNNLGNPIHSSQLIVHMIPALAAPPLQLVILMAKDSPGRFDAVPARIEREDNSLETAIKKFRMSAYLWQAFTAEQMHRNKLGRRVFRFEEEWINGTASYRDKAVGTMRSEAKIHLVRCSKTVAELRDLNLAQQNPNAKRSGELFSIALEAVKDYFKPLPGQKQYVSVLLLDSHWDKSHSMITGHAALGGGSGDIQLAVFGSQALQSYPSHIEEVVPAFSDCTPTDTDFVANDCNESGSSWEAANIGIGAHMHETGHLFGCPHQTSGVMLRDYVTLNRSFMTRECYSTRTKSKGGLVLADKECTWHRLDLLRFRAHPAFAIPSDPPRPSDDSVQAWPVDNGIVLITAASGLAYIEMYLDGEDLCRHWQEFNDGQNSVIQRQKELTEQDLRARLPEDRRKAKLKLSIKSIAGGSHEIEDFSVLASKASRVKLPNGQLAFRSSKLGLSQMNGSTPDQVILHSAVHQSTLLTQVKFYHGFALDGVEFCYEDSTSQLFGKRGGSCSDFNLDTRKGECITGFYSRSGFWIDGLAIITSLGRKSQVYGNADGGSGHTLMPPRGYHFVGVYGSSVDKQKKLLSEETGHFSLIRAMHLADLITELNGFCGVMSIFSSLRYCLGSPSAHGNLWLAMFLMPLGLFFDFMDGKVARWRKKSSLMGQELDSLADLISFGVAPAVSAFAVGLRTPADHFLLTFFVLCGLTRLARFNITVGNVPKDATGKSKYFEGTPIPTSLSITFLMSYWISKGWILENLPLGTWATGTIFEFHPVVGLFLLSGICMTSKTIHIPKP
;
A
#
# COMPACT_ATOMS: atom_id res chain seq x y z
N MET A 1 -37.29 -13.80 -17.85
CA MET A 1 -38.31 -12.80 -17.46
C MET A 1 -37.81 -12.05 -16.23
N ALA A 2 -38.29 -10.83 -16.03
CA ALA A 2 -38.28 -10.07 -14.78
C ALA A 2 -39.69 -9.40 -14.65
N PRO A 3 -40.07 -8.71 -13.56
CA PRO A 3 -39.33 -8.43 -12.31
C PRO A 3 -40.17 -8.71 -11.04
N SER A 4 -39.64 -8.38 -9.86
CA SER A 4 -40.41 -7.64 -8.84
C SER A 4 -39.46 -6.78 -7.99
N PHE A 5 -39.97 -5.71 -7.37
CA PHE A 5 -39.16 -4.66 -6.74
C PHE A 5 -39.94 -3.96 -5.63
N LEU A 6 -39.28 -3.72 -4.48
CA LEU A 6 -39.74 -2.98 -3.29
C LEU A 6 -41.03 -3.44 -2.58
N LYS A 7 -40.94 -3.57 -1.25
CA LYS A 7 -41.97 -3.03 -0.34
C LYS A 7 -41.39 -2.44 0.93
N ASP A 8 -41.72 -1.15 1.12
CA ASP A 8 -41.93 -0.38 2.36
C ASP A 8 -40.85 -0.22 3.45
N LEU A 9 -40.65 1.04 3.83
CA LEU A 9 -39.75 1.51 4.90
C LEU A 9 -40.39 2.74 5.59
N ARG A 10 -40.87 2.58 6.82
CA ARG A 10 -41.46 3.63 7.72
C ARG A 10 -41.59 3.02 9.14
N ARG A 11 -41.57 3.73 10.27
CA ARG A 11 -41.49 5.18 10.65
C ARG A 11 -40.29 5.35 11.62
N ARG A 12 -39.59 6.50 11.77
CA ARG A 12 -39.99 7.82 12.31
C ARG A 12 -40.51 7.75 13.78
N SER A 13 -40.18 8.65 14.71
CA SER A 13 -39.59 10.01 14.56
C SER A 13 -39.24 10.75 15.87
N LYS A 14 -38.19 11.60 15.83
CA LYS A 14 -38.08 12.96 16.48
C LYS A 14 -38.13 13.02 18.04
N ALA A 15 -37.79 14.11 18.75
CA ALA A 15 -37.40 15.49 18.37
C ALA A 15 -36.47 16.17 19.44
N SER A 16 -35.61 17.12 19.01
CA SER A 16 -35.31 18.48 19.57
C SER A 16 -35.17 18.76 21.10
N PHE A 17 -34.49 19.81 21.59
CA PHE A 17 -34.16 21.15 21.05
C PHE A 17 -32.78 21.68 21.54
N ARG A 18 -32.38 22.88 21.08
CA ARG A 18 -31.26 23.72 21.59
C ARG A 18 -31.77 24.75 22.62
N THR A 19 -30.87 25.22 23.49
CA THR A 19 -30.63 26.67 23.75
C THR A 19 -29.26 26.88 24.42
N ASP A 20 -28.83 28.14 24.57
CA ASP A 20 -27.44 28.55 24.84
C ASP A 20 -27.15 29.11 26.26
N ARG A 21 -25.86 29.06 26.64
CA ARG A 21 -25.05 29.94 27.53
C ARG A 21 -25.64 30.73 28.74
N SER A 22 -24.84 30.67 29.82
CA SER A 22 -24.20 31.78 30.60
C SER A 22 -24.70 32.19 32.02
N THR A 23 -23.72 32.62 32.85
CA THR A 23 -23.77 33.34 34.16
C THR A 23 -24.44 32.61 35.33
N ASP A 24 -23.77 32.35 36.47
CA ASP A 24 -23.43 33.24 37.63
C ASP A 24 -24.69 33.61 38.46
N GLU A 25 -24.75 33.67 39.80
CA GLU A 25 -23.83 33.45 40.94
C GLU A 25 -24.70 33.01 42.19
N SER A 26 -24.33 32.85 43.48
CA SER A 26 -23.14 33.07 44.35
C SER A 26 -23.25 32.24 45.67
N GLY A 27 -22.17 32.18 46.47
CA GLY A 27 -22.21 32.07 47.96
C GLY A 27 -22.33 30.68 48.65
N ALA A 28 -21.74 30.45 49.84
CA ALA A 28 -20.77 31.26 50.60
C ALA A 28 -20.05 30.46 51.73
N SER A 29 -18.79 30.84 52.04
CA SER A 29 -18.07 30.67 53.34
C SER A 29 -17.74 29.24 53.85
N SER A 30 -16.65 28.98 54.59
CA SER A 30 -15.63 29.85 55.22
C SER A 30 -14.25 29.16 55.41
N ASN A 31 -13.16 29.94 55.26
CA ASN A 31 -11.86 29.88 55.98
C ASN A 31 -10.96 28.62 55.83
N GLU A 32 -9.70 28.66 55.33
CA GLU A 32 -8.45 29.44 55.65
C GLU A 32 -7.43 28.53 56.40
N THR A 33 -6.09 28.69 56.33
CA THR A 33 -5.19 29.72 55.73
C THR A 33 -3.80 29.15 55.40
N ASN A 34 -3.09 29.74 54.42
CA ASN A 34 -1.61 29.86 54.28
C ASN A 34 -0.73 28.56 54.24
N GLY A 35 0.50 28.51 53.70
CA GLY A 35 1.49 29.49 53.20
C GLY A 35 2.90 29.07 53.73
N SER A 36 4.06 29.33 53.12
CA SER A 36 4.46 30.05 51.88
C SER A 36 5.87 29.60 51.41
N THR A 37 6.36 30.13 50.28
CA THR A 37 7.79 30.24 49.89
C THR A 37 8.52 31.33 50.76
N PRO A 38 9.86 31.64 50.67
CA PRO A 38 10.82 31.43 49.56
C PRO A 38 12.35 31.18 49.86
N SER A 39 13.12 30.98 48.78
CA SER A 39 14.50 31.45 48.47
C SER A 39 15.77 31.22 49.34
N SER A 40 16.86 30.97 48.60
CA SER A 40 18.25 31.51 48.71
C SER A 40 19.39 30.84 49.53
N SER A 41 20.38 30.33 48.76
CA SER A 41 21.85 30.58 48.81
C SER A 41 22.82 29.95 49.85
N THR A 42 23.97 29.50 49.32
CA THR A 42 25.36 29.41 49.92
C THR A 42 25.64 28.35 51.00
N LEU A 43 26.85 27.77 51.17
CA LEU A 43 28.20 28.01 50.57
C LEU A 43 29.13 26.74 50.60
N ASN A 44 30.00 26.59 49.59
CA ASN A 44 31.31 25.89 49.49
C ASN A 44 31.70 24.60 50.26
N SER A 45 32.24 23.63 49.50
CA SER A 45 33.68 23.23 49.58
C SER A 45 34.20 22.66 48.23
N ALA A 46 35.47 22.91 47.87
CA ALA A 46 36.09 22.55 46.58
C ALA A 46 36.86 21.19 46.65
N GLY A 47 37.40 20.59 45.57
CA GLY A 47 37.51 20.96 44.13
C GLY A 47 38.14 19.77 43.36
N GLY A 48 38.55 19.85 42.08
CA GLY A 48 38.53 20.91 41.07
C GLY A 48 39.28 20.49 39.77
N HIS A 49 39.17 21.27 38.68
CA HIS A 49 39.80 21.09 37.35
C HIS A 49 39.43 19.79 36.58
N GLU A 50 39.21 19.73 35.26
CA GLU A 50 39.09 20.66 34.11
C GLU A 50 38.26 19.92 33.02
N GLY A 51 37.56 20.50 32.04
CA GLY A 51 37.20 21.90 31.73
C GLY A 51 36.46 21.96 30.37
N THR A 52 35.43 22.82 30.22
CA THR A 52 34.73 23.22 28.96
C THR A 52 34.14 22.10 28.05
N SER A 53 32.82 21.88 28.00
CA SER A 53 31.81 22.58 27.15
C SER A 53 31.93 22.32 25.63
N THR A 54 30.87 22.10 24.84
CA THR A 54 29.58 22.84 24.78
C THR A 54 28.36 21.98 24.40
N THR A 55 27.16 22.57 24.47
CA THR A 55 25.89 22.03 23.96
C THR A 55 25.51 22.69 22.60
N PRO A 56 24.32 22.48 21.98
CA PRO A 56 24.20 22.09 20.56
C PRO A 56 23.86 23.26 19.60
N PRO A 57 23.77 22.99 18.28
CA PRO A 57 22.53 23.40 17.61
C PRO A 57 21.97 22.46 16.51
N LEU A 58 20.76 22.83 16.09
CA LEU A 58 19.90 22.22 15.08
C LEU A 58 20.38 22.31 13.62
N THR A 59 19.89 21.38 12.80
CA THR A 59 19.48 21.48 11.37
C THR A 59 20.14 22.52 10.45
N ASN A 60 20.71 22.07 9.32
CA ASN A 60 20.01 22.15 8.01
C ASN A 60 20.70 21.41 6.85
N SER A 61 19.97 21.27 5.74
CA SER A 61 20.39 20.69 4.46
C SER A 61 21.20 21.66 3.58
N ASN A 62 22.18 21.18 2.79
CA ASN A 62 22.01 21.07 1.33
C ASN A 62 23.16 20.41 0.53
N SER A 63 22.85 20.17 -0.74
CA SER A 63 23.67 19.66 -1.86
C SER A 63 25.07 20.25 -2.03
N ALA A 64 25.97 19.46 -2.61
CA ALA A 64 27.37 19.81 -2.86
C ALA A 64 27.64 20.49 -4.22
N SER A 65 28.56 21.46 -4.24
CA SER A 65 29.40 21.79 -5.41
C SER A 65 30.59 22.69 -5.03
N ASN A 66 31.81 22.16 -5.05
CA ASN A 66 33.04 22.80 -5.57
C ASN A 66 34.28 21.95 -5.22
N LEU A 67 35.30 21.99 -6.08
CA LEU A 67 36.46 21.11 -5.99
C LEU A 67 37.71 21.82 -6.56
N GLN A 68 38.62 22.26 -5.68
CA GLN A 68 40.07 22.46 -5.92
C GLN A 68 40.75 23.09 -4.68
N GLY A 69 41.99 22.68 -4.39
CA GLY A 69 42.81 23.14 -3.26
C GLY A 69 43.56 21.99 -2.58
N LEU A 70 44.90 22.05 -2.51
CA LEU A 70 45.75 20.97 -1.99
C LEU A 70 46.10 21.16 -0.51
N GLY A 71 46.34 20.05 0.21
CA GLY A 71 46.93 20.06 1.55
C GLY A 71 47.07 18.65 2.14
N ASN A 72 48.31 18.15 2.26
CA ASN A 72 48.68 16.80 2.70
C ASN A 72 47.92 16.28 3.94
N LEU A 73 47.21 15.15 3.79
CA LEU A 73 46.99 14.16 4.85
C LEU A 73 47.15 12.75 4.27
N GLN A 74 47.57 11.79 5.10
CA GLN A 74 47.87 10.42 4.69
C GLN A 74 46.62 9.66 4.22
N PRO A 75 46.74 8.69 3.29
CA PRO A 75 45.63 7.84 2.92
C PRO A 75 45.16 6.99 4.12
N PRO A 76 43.85 6.78 4.30
CA PRO A 76 43.35 5.82 5.29
C PRO A 76 43.81 4.39 4.94
N PRO A 77 43.92 3.48 5.93
CA PRO A 77 44.39 2.13 5.70
C PRO A 77 43.52 1.41 4.65
N SER A 78 44.17 0.63 3.79
CA SER A 78 43.51 -0.06 2.69
C SER A 78 42.45 -1.04 3.18
N ARG A 79 41.27 -1.00 2.53
CA ARG A 79 40.19 -1.96 2.74
C ARG A 79 40.75 -3.39 2.57
N PRO A 80 40.56 -4.30 3.53
CA PRO A 80 41.15 -5.64 3.46
C PRO A 80 40.67 -6.38 2.22
N THR A 81 41.60 -6.80 1.38
CA THR A 81 41.34 -7.57 0.16
C THR A 81 40.97 -9.00 0.52
N ILE A 82 39.79 -9.44 0.07
CA ILE A 82 39.34 -10.82 0.29
C ILE A 82 40.15 -11.75 -0.63
N SER A 83 41.16 -12.41 -0.07
CA SER A 83 41.87 -13.49 -0.75
C SER A 83 40.97 -14.72 -0.85
N THR A 84 40.26 -14.86 -1.98
CA THR A 84 39.48 -16.06 -2.30
C THR A 84 40.38 -17.19 -2.81
N SER A 85 41.35 -17.62 -2.00
CA SER A 85 42.03 -18.90 -2.24
C SER A 85 41.05 -20.05 -1.98
N SER A 86 40.99 -21.02 -2.89
CA SER A 86 40.01 -22.11 -2.90
C SER A 86 40.33 -23.25 -1.90
N SER A 87 40.70 -22.87 -0.68
CA SER A 87 41.09 -23.78 0.40
C SER A 87 39.87 -24.47 1.03
N LYS A 88 39.58 -25.72 0.63
CA LYS A 88 38.54 -26.57 1.23
C LYS A 88 38.91 -27.05 2.66
N ARG A 89 39.02 -26.13 3.62
CA ARG A 89 39.23 -26.43 5.05
C ARG A 89 37.93 -26.20 5.84
N TYR A 90 37.17 -27.28 6.04
CA TYR A 90 36.03 -27.29 6.97
C TYR A 90 36.55 -27.68 8.36
N SER A 91 36.34 -26.80 9.35
CA SER A 91 36.84 -26.88 10.76
C SER A 91 38.38 -26.93 10.92
N THR A 92 38.88 -26.30 11.98
CA THR A 92 40.22 -26.55 12.51
C THR A 92 40.12 -27.61 13.60
N VAL A 93 40.38 -28.87 13.25
CA VAL A 93 40.34 -29.99 14.20
C VAL A 93 41.63 -29.98 15.04
N GLY A 94 41.61 -29.25 16.14
CA GLY A 94 42.73 -29.16 17.08
C GLY A 94 42.83 -30.38 18.00
N SER A 95 44.05 -30.84 18.30
CA SER A 95 44.32 -31.85 19.31
C SER A 95 44.27 -31.27 20.73
N VAL A 96 43.91 -32.10 21.71
CA VAL A 96 43.81 -31.67 23.11
C VAL A 96 45.19 -31.56 23.75
N SER A 97 45.60 -30.35 24.12
CA SER A 97 46.80 -30.12 24.93
C SER A 97 46.57 -30.51 26.38
N GLY A 98 46.87 -31.76 26.74
CA GLY A 98 46.46 -32.35 28.03
C GLY A 98 47.41 -33.40 28.62
N MET A 99 48.73 -33.22 28.49
CA MET A 99 49.73 -34.04 29.19
C MET A 99 50.88 -33.18 29.75
N SER A 100 50.75 -32.75 31.00
CA SER A 100 51.84 -32.21 31.80
C SER A 100 52.44 -33.31 32.68
N GLY A 101 53.14 -34.26 32.06
CA GLY A 101 53.76 -35.41 32.72
C GLY A 101 54.35 -36.39 31.70
N LEU A 102 55.67 -36.59 31.76
CA LEU A 102 56.51 -37.36 30.82
C LEU A 102 56.46 -36.91 29.34
N GLY A 103 57.54 -36.23 28.91
CA GLY A 103 57.98 -36.20 27.50
C GLY A 103 57.12 -35.39 26.51
N SER A 104 57.30 -34.07 26.48
CA SER A 104 56.71 -33.20 25.45
C SER A 104 57.15 -33.60 24.03
N PRO A 105 56.22 -33.91 23.10
CA PRO A 105 56.55 -34.09 21.68
C PRO A 105 57.01 -32.78 21.02
N ALA A 106 57.81 -32.89 19.96
CA ALA A 106 58.27 -31.73 19.19
C ALA A 106 57.14 -31.05 18.40
N GLN A 107 57.25 -29.75 18.14
CA GLN A 107 56.22 -28.86 17.55
C GLN A 107 55.71 -29.22 16.13
N ASN A 108 56.13 -30.34 15.53
CA ASN A 108 55.71 -30.77 14.19
C ASN A 108 54.99 -32.14 14.15
N SER A 109 54.66 -32.76 15.30
CA SER A 109 53.89 -34.01 15.30
C SER A 109 52.38 -33.76 15.19
N SER A 110 51.81 -33.92 13.99
CA SER A 110 50.35 -34.02 13.83
C SER A 110 49.86 -35.34 14.42
N LEU A 111 49.41 -35.32 15.67
CA LEU A 111 48.72 -36.46 16.29
C LEU A 111 47.54 -36.91 15.40
N PRO A 112 47.34 -38.22 15.19
CA PRO A 112 46.25 -38.71 14.35
C PRO A 112 44.91 -38.30 14.96
N LEU A 113 44.17 -37.47 14.24
CA LEU A 113 42.84 -37.02 14.62
C LEU A 113 41.91 -38.23 14.74
N SER A 114 41.04 -38.23 15.76
CA SER A 114 40.11 -39.34 15.95
C SER A 114 39.16 -39.44 14.74
N PRO A 115 38.98 -40.63 14.13
CA PRO A 115 38.08 -40.78 12.97
C PRO A 115 36.61 -40.48 13.32
N TYR A 116 36.26 -40.48 14.60
CA TYR A 116 34.92 -40.14 15.11
C TYR A 116 34.77 -38.67 15.54
N ALA A 117 35.76 -37.80 15.27
CA ALA A 117 35.65 -36.36 15.54
C ALA A 117 34.55 -35.71 14.68
N PRO A 118 33.71 -34.78 15.22
CA PRO A 118 32.60 -34.21 14.46
C PRO A 118 33.04 -33.37 13.26
N LYS A 119 32.65 -33.80 12.06
CA LYS A 119 32.95 -33.12 10.79
C LYS A 119 31.76 -32.25 10.38
N ILE A 120 31.90 -30.94 10.57
CA ILE A 120 30.88 -29.93 10.23
C ILE A 120 30.82 -29.73 8.71
N THR A 121 29.61 -29.62 8.15
CA THR A 121 29.39 -29.64 6.69
C THR A 121 28.75 -28.38 6.10
N ASN A 122 27.99 -27.60 6.89
CA ASN A 122 27.27 -26.41 6.40
C ASN A 122 27.81 -25.06 6.91
N VAL A 123 28.87 -25.06 7.73
CA VAL A 123 29.53 -23.86 8.25
C VAL A 123 31.05 -24.00 8.11
N SER A 124 31.69 -22.99 7.52
CA SER A 124 33.15 -22.90 7.41
C SER A 124 33.76 -22.22 8.63
N ASP A 125 34.99 -22.58 8.95
CA ASP A 125 35.74 -21.96 10.04
C ASP A 125 36.08 -20.49 9.72
N GLY A 126 35.97 -19.61 10.73
CA GLY A 126 36.12 -18.16 10.57
C GLY A 126 34.99 -17.47 9.79
N SER A 127 33.85 -18.13 9.56
CA SER A 127 32.74 -17.56 8.78
C SER A 127 31.93 -16.50 9.53
N TRP A 128 31.33 -15.57 8.77
CA TRP A 128 30.48 -14.49 9.29
C TRP A 128 28.99 -14.84 9.17
N VAL A 129 28.23 -14.57 10.24
CA VAL A 129 26.80 -14.87 10.36
C VAL A 129 26.05 -13.70 11.01
N TYR A 130 24.72 -13.65 10.85
CA TYR A 130 23.90 -12.48 11.19
C TYR A 130 22.68 -12.81 12.08
N GLN A 131 22.58 -14.05 12.55
CA GLN A 131 21.53 -14.58 13.41
C GLN A 131 22.03 -14.90 14.83
N LYS A 132 21.12 -14.94 15.82
CA LYS A 132 21.43 -15.43 17.18
C LYS A 132 21.57 -16.94 17.25
N VAL A 133 20.69 -17.68 16.57
CA VAL A 133 20.64 -19.14 16.65
C VAL A 133 21.05 -19.74 15.30
N LEU A 134 22.16 -20.48 15.28
CA LEU A 134 22.76 -21.06 14.08
C LEU A 134 22.55 -22.58 14.06
N THR A 135 21.93 -23.09 12.99
CA THR A 135 21.90 -24.55 12.73
C THR A 135 23.24 -25.01 12.18
N VAL A 136 23.90 -25.92 12.90
CA VAL A 136 25.14 -26.58 12.51
C VAL A 136 24.82 -28.04 12.17
N HIS A 137 25.19 -28.46 10.96
CA HIS A 137 25.04 -29.82 10.45
C HIS A 137 26.42 -30.48 10.35
N GLY A 138 26.47 -31.80 10.52
CA GLY A 138 27.68 -32.55 10.26
C GLY A 138 27.51 -34.07 10.31
N ILE A 139 28.65 -34.75 10.25
CA ILE A 139 28.76 -36.22 10.32
C ILE A 139 29.83 -36.65 11.33
N ILE A 140 29.64 -37.85 11.88
CA ILE A 140 30.59 -38.57 12.73
C ILE A 140 31.16 -39.73 11.91
N ALA A 141 32.49 -39.77 11.72
CA ALA A 141 33.12 -40.69 10.77
C ALA A 141 32.47 -40.63 9.37
N ASP A 142 32.51 -41.73 8.62
CA ASP A 142 31.87 -41.85 7.31
C ASP A 142 30.69 -42.85 7.42
N PRO A 143 29.43 -42.40 7.21
CA PRO A 143 28.25 -43.26 7.33
C PRO A 143 28.26 -44.49 6.41
N SER A 144 28.99 -44.45 5.28
CA SER A 144 29.07 -45.57 4.33
C SER A 144 29.86 -46.77 4.85
N PHE A 145 30.73 -46.57 5.86
CA PHE A 145 31.48 -47.64 6.52
C PHE A 145 30.88 -48.03 7.87
N GLN A 146 30.39 -47.05 8.65
CA GLN A 146 29.77 -47.32 9.95
C GLN A 146 28.72 -46.27 10.34
N ALA A 147 27.48 -46.73 10.53
CA ALA A 147 26.41 -45.94 11.12
C ALA A 147 26.50 -45.97 12.66
N LEU A 148 26.61 -44.79 13.28
CA LEU A 148 26.77 -44.60 14.71
C LEU A 148 25.56 -43.84 15.30
N GLU A 149 25.13 -44.27 16.48
CA GLU A 149 24.17 -43.53 17.32
C GLU A 149 24.93 -42.98 18.53
N GLY A 150 24.55 -41.79 19.02
CA GLY A 150 25.22 -41.16 20.15
C GLY A 150 24.73 -39.73 20.42
N CYS A 151 25.55 -38.94 21.09
CA CYS A 151 25.26 -37.55 21.44
C CYS A 151 26.43 -36.63 21.09
N ILE A 152 26.14 -35.41 20.65
CA ILE A 152 27.10 -34.32 20.59
C ILE A 152 26.75 -33.27 21.62
N THR A 153 27.65 -33.06 22.56
CA THR A 153 27.61 -31.88 23.45
C THR A 153 28.28 -30.73 22.72
N VAL A 154 27.53 -29.67 22.43
CA VAL A 154 28.06 -28.39 21.93
C VAL A 154 28.24 -27.44 23.10
N ARG A 155 29.45 -26.94 23.30
CA ARG A 155 29.76 -25.91 24.30
C ARG A 155 30.51 -24.74 23.69
N ARG A 156 30.43 -23.58 24.34
CA ARG A 156 31.36 -22.48 24.12
C ARG A 156 32.65 -22.72 24.90
N ASP A 157 33.73 -22.13 24.43
CA ASP A 157 35.01 -22.11 25.15
C ASP A 157 34.98 -21.13 26.35
N ASP A 158 34.28 -19.99 26.19
CA ASP A 158 34.13 -18.92 27.19
C ASP A 158 33.01 -19.15 28.23
N GLY A 159 32.24 -20.24 28.11
CA GLY A 159 31.09 -20.53 28.99
C GLY A 159 29.87 -19.59 28.85
N GLY A 160 29.86 -18.63 27.92
CA GLY A 160 28.83 -17.58 27.81
C GLY A 160 27.40 -18.05 27.46
N PHE A 161 27.24 -19.35 27.18
CA PHE A 161 25.97 -20.04 27.01
C PHE A 161 26.15 -21.49 27.52
N PRO A 162 25.14 -22.10 28.18
CA PRO A 162 25.21 -23.48 28.63
C PRO A 162 25.60 -24.47 27.54
N ALA A 163 26.23 -25.58 27.92
CA ALA A 163 26.41 -26.71 27.02
C ALA A 163 25.05 -27.32 26.68
N THR A 164 24.86 -27.71 25.41
CA THR A 164 23.62 -28.30 24.88
C THR A 164 23.91 -29.61 24.18
N ASP A 165 23.01 -30.58 24.34
CA ASP A 165 23.20 -31.97 23.92
C ASP A 165 22.26 -32.32 22.75
N TRP A 166 22.82 -32.91 21.69
CA TRP A 166 22.14 -33.12 20.41
C TRP A 166 22.29 -34.57 19.90
N PRO A 167 21.20 -35.22 19.42
CA PRO A 167 21.25 -36.61 19.02
C PRO A 167 22.01 -36.82 17.70
N VAL A 168 22.93 -37.78 17.72
CA VAL A 168 23.55 -38.34 16.50
C VAL A 168 22.79 -39.59 16.11
N CYS A 169 22.23 -39.60 14.90
CA CYS A 169 21.53 -40.77 14.34
C CYS A 169 22.14 -41.15 13.00
N GLU A 170 22.43 -42.45 12.82
CA GLU A 170 23.07 -43.04 11.63
C GLU A 170 24.29 -42.23 11.15
N SER A 171 25.15 -41.82 12.09
CA SER A 171 26.34 -40.98 11.90
C SER A 171 26.09 -39.52 11.46
N HIS A 172 24.84 -39.05 11.42
CA HIS A 172 24.47 -37.65 11.13
C HIS A 172 24.07 -36.87 12.38
N PHE A 173 24.40 -35.56 12.41
CA PHE A 173 23.96 -34.64 13.46
C PHE A 173 23.44 -33.30 12.93
N LYS A 174 22.53 -32.69 13.70
CA LYS A 174 22.07 -31.30 13.57
C LYS A 174 22.00 -30.70 14.97
N ALA A 175 22.52 -29.49 15.14
CA ALA A 175 22.55 -28.79 16.42
C ALA A 175 22.18 -27.31 16.25
N LEU A 176 21.38 -26.74 17.16
CA LEU A 176 21.17 -25.30 17.25
C LEU A 176 22.14 -24.69 18.26
N VAL A 177 22.87 -23.67 17.83
CA VAL A 177 23.91 -23.02 18.64
C VAL A 177 23.56 -21.56 18.87
N TYR A 178 23.50 -21.14 20.15
CA TYR A 178 23.31 -19.75 20.52
C TYR A 178 24.62 -18.96 20.41
N LEU A 179 24.55 -17.83 19.72
CA LEU A 179 25.69 -16.97 19.40
C LEU A 179 25.57 -15.61 20.09
N LEU A 180 26.73 -15.10 20.50
CA LEU A 180 26.92 -13.75 21.01
C LEU A 180 27.59 -12.90 19.92
N PRO A 181 27.32 -11.58 19.86
CA PRO A 181 28.01 -10.67 18.95
C PRO A 181 29.54 -10.75 19.11
N GLY A 182 30.27 -10.75 18.00
CA GLY A 182 31.72 -10.97 17.97
C GLY A 182 32.11 -12.44 17.71
N PRO A 183 33.30 -12.89 18.16
CA PRO A 183 33.77 -14.25 17.92
C PRO A 183 33.11 -15.29 18.84
N ASN A 184 32.72 -16.42 18.27
CA ASN A 184 32.11 -17.54 18.97
C ASN A 184 33.03 -18.76 18.79
N ARG A 185 33.76 -19.14 19.84
CA ARG A 185 34.59 -20.36 19.87
C ARG A 185 33.74 -21.52 20.34
N LEU A 186 33.42 -22.42 19.41
CA LEU A 186 32.51 -23.55 19.61
C LEU A 186 33.32 -24.85 19.63
N ILE A 187 32.97 -25.74 20.57
CA ILE A 187 33.61 -27.04 20.76
C ILE A 187 32.52 -28.11 20.72
N PHE A 188 32.71 -29.09 19.85
CA PHE A 188 31.77 -30.18 19.59
C PHE A 188 32.40 -31.48 20.08
N ASN A 189 31.86 -32.05 21.16
CA ASN A 189 32.32 -33.32 21.74
C ASN A 189 31.34 -34.43 21.37
N PHE A 190 31.79 -35.50 20.70
CA PHE A 190 30.96 -36.68 20.43
C PHE A 190 31.15 -37.77 21.49
N THR A 191 30.04 -38.39 21.90
CA THR A 191 29.99 -39.57 22.77
C THR A 191 29.07 -40.64 22.18
N SER A 192 29.35 -41.92 22.43
CA SER A 192 28.51 -43.03 21.99
C SER A 192 28.59 -44.20 22.97
N PRO A 193 27.47 -44.88 23.29
CA PRO A 193 27.50 -46.14 24.02
C PRO A 193 28.31 -47.25 23.34
N LYS A 194 28.59 -47.13 22.03
CA LYS A 194 29.37 -48.10 21.24
C LYS A 194 30.88 -47.80 21.19
N LEU A 195 31.34 -46.69 21.76
CA LEU A 195 32.76 -46.29 21.76
C LEU A 195 33.33 -46.25 23.18
N ALA A 196 34.51 -46.83 23.36
CA ALA A 196 35.13 -47.04 24.67
C ALA A 196 35.86 -45.79 25.20
N ASN A 197 35.14 -44.72 25.56
CA ASN A 197 35.73 -43.65 26.40
C ASN A 197 34.77 -42.74 27.21
N ASN A 198 33.56 -43.18 27.54
CA ASN A 198 32.53 -42.32 28.16
C ASN A 198 32.88 -41.72 29.55
N ASN A 199 33.97 -42.15 30.21
CA ASN A 199 34.29 -41.81 31.60
C ASN A 199 35.62 -41.06 31.83
N LEU A 200 36.42 -40.77 30.80
CA LEU A 200 37.60 -39.91 30.96
C LEU A 200 37.22 -38.46 30.66
N GLY A 201 37.59 -37.53 31.55
CA GLY A 201 37.29 -36.10 31.45
C GLY A 201 37.97 -35.34 30.29
N ASN A 202 38.52 -36.05 29.31
CA ASN A 202 39.22 -35.50 28.15
C ASN A 202 38.58 -36.07 26.86
N PRO A 203 37.75 -35.30 26.13
CA PRO A 203 36.96 -35.83 25.02
C PRO A 203 37.82 -36.10 23.79
N ILE A 204 38.07 -37.38 23.47
CA ILE A 204 38.90 -37.80 22.33
C ILE A 204 38.24 -37.52 20.98
N HIS A 205 36.90 -37.50 20.92
CA HIS A 205 36.13 -37.30 19.69
C HIS A 205 35.66 -35.84 19.59
N SER A 206 36.61 -34.91 19.42
CA SER A 206 36.35 -33.47 19.49
C SER A 206 36.69 -32.72 18.21
N SER A 207 35.95 -31.66 17.90
CA SER A 207 36.32 -30.66 16.89
C SER A 207 35.96 -29.24 17.33
N GLN A 208 36.57 -28.25 16.67
CA GLN A 208 36.38 -26.83 16.97
C GLN A 208 35.91 -26.06 15.73
N LEU A 209 35.15 -24.98 15.99
CA LEU A 209 34.68 -24.04 14.97
C LEU A 209 34.68 -22.62 15.56
N ILE A 210 35.23 -21.67 14.82
CA ILE A 210 35.14 -20.24 15.12
C ILE A 210 34.11 -19.62 14.17
N VAL A 211 33.10 -18.95 14.73
CA VAL A 211 32.06 -18.24 13.96
C VAL A 211 31.94 -16.80 14.44
N HIS A 212 31.91 -15.83 13.53
CA HIS A 212 31.77 -14.42 13.87
C HIS A 212 30.35 -13.94 13.64
N MET A 213 29.66 -13.50 14.69
CA MET A 213 28.29 -13.00 14.62
C MET A 213 28.28 -11.47 14.61
N ILE A 214 27.66 -10.86 13.61
CA ILE A 214 27.41 -9.41 13.55
C ILE A 214 25.90 -9.16 13.47
N PRO A 215 25.29 -8.44 14.41
CA PRO A 215 23.92 -7.96 14.27
C PRO A 215 23.79 -7.00 13.07
N ALA A 216 22.85 -7.26 12.16
CA ALA A 216 22.60 -6.43 10.97
C ALA A 216 21.81 -5.14 11.32
N LEU A 217 22.34 -4.30 12.22
CA LEU A 217 21.60 -3.19 12.85
C LEU A 217 20.97 -2.19 11.86
N ALA A 218 21.62 -1.97 10.71
CA ALA A 218 21.14 -1.09 9.63
C ALA A 218 19.93 -1.65 8.85
N ALA A 219 19.63 -2.95 8.96
CA ALA A 219 18.42 -3.53 8.42
C ALA A 219 17.23 -3.27 9.36
N PRO A 220 16.02 -2.99 8.83
CA PRO A 220 14.81 -2.87 9.64
C PRO A 220 14.50 -4.22 10.32
N PRO A 221 14.11 -4.23 11.61
CA PRO A 221 13.75 -5.45 12.30
C PRO A 221 12.39 -5.99 11.85
N LEU A 222 12.20 -7.30 12.02
CA LEU A 222 10.88 -7.87 12.27
C LEU A 222 10.53 -7.63 13.74
N GLN A 223 9.44 -6.92 13.98
CA GLN A 223 8.85 -6.75 15.31
C GLN A 223 7.98 -7.96 15.65
N LEU A 224 8.06 -8.43 16.89
CA LEU A 224 7.24 -9.53 17.41
C LEU A 224 6.24 -8.96 18.41
N VAL A 225 4.95 -9.20 18.18
CA VAL A 225 3.84 -8.73 19.01
C VAL A 225 3.04 -9.91 19.53
N ILE A 226 2.71 -9.90 20.82
CA ILE A 226 1.58 -10.67 21.35
C ILE A 226 0.41 -9.69 21.50
N LEU A 227 -0.65 -9.93 20.73
CA LEU A 227 -1.88 -9.14 20.77
C LEU A 227 -2.91 -9.83 21.67
N MET A 228 -3.51 -9.05 22.55
CA MET A 228 -4.53 -9.47 23.51
C MET A 228 -5.78 -8.60 23.41
N ALA A 229 -6.92 -9.13 23.83
CA ALA A 229 -8.11 -8.34 24.16
C ALA A 229 -7.86 -7.41 25.36
N LYS A 230 -8.69 -6.36 25.51
CA LYS A 230 -8.63 -5.44 26.67
C LYS A 230 -8.85 -6.16 28.02
N ASP A 231 -9.68 -7.20 28.02
CA ASP A 231 -10.05 -8.05 29.15
C ASP A 231 -9.38 -9.45 29.11
N SER A 232 -8.40 -9.67 28.21
CA SER A 232 -7.68 -10.95 28.11
C SER A 232 -7.06 -11.37 29.45
N PRO A 233 -7.27 -12.62 29.89
CA PRO A 233 -6.66 -13.18 31.10
C PRO A 233 -5.16 -13.50 30.93
N GLY A 234 -4.58 -13.30 29.74
CA GLY A 234 -3.18 -13.58 29.48
C GLY A 234 -2.84 -15.08 29.49
N ARG A 235 -3.74 -15.93 28.96
CA ARG A 235 -3.56 -17.39 28.86
C ARG A 235 -3.92 -17.91 27.47
N PHE A 236 -3.30 -19.02 27.06
CA PHE A 236 -3.56 -19.74 25.80
C PHE A 236 -4.06 -21.17 26.06
N ASP A 237 -4.63 -21.85 25.06
CA ASP A 237 -5.18 -23.20 25.24
C ASP A 237 -4.09 -24.27 25.43
N ALA A 238 -4.30 -25.14 26.42
CA ALA A 238 -3.42 -26.27 26.74
C ALA A 238 -4.20 -27.38 27.45
N VAL A 239 -3.73 -28.63 27.33
CA VAL A 239 -4.31 -29.75 28.10
C VAL A 239 -3.96 -29.63 29.59
N PRO A 240 -4.83 -30.08 30.54
CA PRO A 240 -4.60 -29.90 31.98
C PRO A 240 -3.22 -30.38 32.46
N ALA A 241 -2.77 -31.55 32.01
CA ALA A 241 -1.45 -32.11 32.37
C ALA A 241 -0.24 -31.29 31.84
N ARG A 242 -0.44 -30.42 30.83
CA ARG A 242 0.58 -29.41 30.46
C ARG A 242 0.45 -28.14 31.28
N ILE A 243 -0.75 -27.71 31.66
CA ILE A 243 -0.93 -26.55 32.55
C ILE A 243 -0.23 -26.80 33.90
N GLU A 244 -0.35 -28.02 34.44
CA GLU A 244 0.34 -28.41 35.68
C GLU A 244 1.88 -28.47 35.57
N ARG A 245 2.43 -28.72 34.36
CA ARG A 245 3.86 -28.95 34.13
C ARG A 245 4.62 -27.73 33.58
N GLU A 246 3.99 -26.96 32.69
CA GLU A 246 4.60 -25.90 31.88
C GLU A 246 3.91 -24.53 32.09
N ASP A 247 2.73 -24.52 32.72
CA ASP A 247 1.78 -23.40 32.77
C ASP A 247 1.33 -22.90 31.37
N ASN A 248 0.21 -22.18 31.32
CA ASN A 248 -0.31 -21.57 30.09
C ASN A 248 -0.42 -20.04 30.16
N SER A 249 0.32 -19.37 31.05
CA SER A 249 0.35 -17.90 31.12
C SER A 249 1.16 -17.23 30.01
N LEU A 250 0.99 -15.91 29.94
CA LEU A 250 1.74 -14.99 29.11
C LEU A 250 3.28 -15.12 29.26
N GLU A 251 3.82 -15.48 30.44
CA GLU A 251 5.28 -15.68 30.58
C GLU A 251 5.77 -16.89 29.77
N THR A 252 5.00 -17.98 29.77
CA THR A 252 5.29 -19.16 28.93
C THR A 252 5.02 -18.87 27.45
N ALA A 253 3.97 -18.11 27.13
CA ALA A 253 3.68 -17.68 25.75
C ALA A 253 4.81 -16.84 25.13
N ILE A 254 5.36 -15.88 25.88
CA ILE A 254 6.50 -15.04 25.46
C ILE A 254 7.71 -15.89 25.08
N LYS A 255 8.07 -16.88 25.90
CA LYS A 255 9.20 -17.80 25.66
C LYS A 255 8.98 -18.65 24.41
N LYS A 256 7.84 -19.35 24.36
CA LYS A 256 7.48 -20.24 23.25
C LYS A 256 7.39 -19.48 21.91
N PHE A 257 6.86 -18.26 21.91
CA PHE A 257 6.84 -17.40 20.73
C PHE A 257 8.25 -16.93 20.32
N ARG A 258 9.05 -16.41 21.26
CA ARG A 258 10.45 -15.99 21.01
C ARG A 258 11.30 -17.14 20.44
N MET A 259 11.21 -18.33 21.02
CA MET A 259 11.95 -19.49 20.54
C MET A 259 11.47 -19.90 19.13
N SER A 260 10.16 -19.86 18.84
CA SER A 260 9.65 -20.09 17.48
C SER A 260 10.23 -19.09 16.46
N ALA A 261 10.37 -17.82 16.83
CA ALA A 261 10.97 -16.80 15.98
C ALA A 261 12.49 -17.04 15.75
N TYR A 262 13.21 -17.53 16.76
CA TYR A 262 14.60 -17.97 16.59
C TYR A 262 14.72 -19.19 15.65
N LEU A 263 13.76 -20.12 15.67
CA LEU A 263 13.71 -21.22 14.70
C LEU A 263 13.49 -20.71 13.27
N TRP A 264 12.58 -19.74 13.05
CA TRP A 264 12.41 -19.10 11.73
C TRP A 264 13.70 -18.43 11.26
N GLN A 265 14.43 -17.77 12.17
CA GLN A 265 15.70 -17.10 11.85
C GLN A 265 16.79 -18.12 11.48
N ALA A 266 16.93 -19.20 12.25
CA ALA A 266 17.90 -20.27 11.99
C ALA A 266 17.62 -20.98 10.65
N PHE A 267 16.36 -21.38 10.42
CA PHE A 267 15.89 -21.99 9.18
C PHE A 267 16.15 -21.11 7.96
N THR A 268 15.68 -19.86 7.98
CA THR A 268 15.73 -18.98 6.81
C THR A 268 17.16 -18.62 6.43
N ALA A 269 18.03 -18.38 7.42
CA ALA A 269 19.45 -18.13 7.17
C ALA A 269 20.17 -19.33 6.54
N GLU A 270 19.82 -20.55 6.94
CA GLU A 270 20.34 -21.80 6.38
C GLU A 270 19.85 -22.02 4.94
N GLN A 271 18.55 -21.84 4.69
CA GLN A 271 17.96 -21.97 3.34
C GLN A 271 18.58 -20.98 2.34
N MET A 272 18.78 -19.71 2.74
CA MET A 272 19.47 -18.68 1.96
C MET A 272 20.95 -19.05 1.70
N HIS A 273 21.64 -19.65 2.69
CA HIS A 273 23.02 -20.09 2.54
C HIS A 273 23.15 -21.26 1.55
N ARG A 274 22.36 -22.33 1.73
CA ARG A 274 22.35 -23.50 0.82
C ARG A 274 22.05 -23.11 -0.63
N ASN A 275 21.19 -22.11 -0.84
CA ASN A 275 20.85 -21.57 -2.16
C ASN A 275 21.92 -20.64 -2.78
N LYS A 276 23.10 -20.51 -2.17
CA LYS A 276 24.23 -19.65 -2.60
C LYS A 276 23.94 -18.13 -2.56
N LEU A 277 22.89 -17.69 -1.85
CA LEU A 277 22.50 -16.26 -1.78
C LEU A 277 23.17 -15.51 -0.61
N GLY A 278 24.00 -16.21 0.17
CA GLY A 278 24.59 -15.75 1.43
C GLY A 278 23.71 -16.14 2.62
N ARG A 279 24.30 -16.24 3.82
CA ARG A 279 23.60 -16.63 5.06
C ARG A 279 22.76 -15.45 5.63
N ARG A 280 21.82 -14.96 4.82
CA ARG A 280 21.00 -13.76 5.05
C ARG A 280 19.73 -14.09 5.81
N VAL A 281 19.31 -13.21 6.71
CA VAL A 281 18.01 -13.28 7.39
C VAL A 281 17.64 -11.92 7.99
N PHE A 282 16.37 -11.75 8.34
CA PHE A 282 15.90 -10.63 9.15
C PHE A 282 16.44 -10.69 10.59
N ARG A 283 16.62 -9.51 11.20
CA ARG A 283 16.85 -9.37 12.65
C ARG A 283 15.54 -9.07 13.40
N PHE A 284 15.60 -9.13 14.72
CA PHE A 284 14.54 -8.63 15.60
C PHE A 284 14.93 -7.27 16.19
N GLU A 285 13.99 -6.58 16.84
CA GLU A 285 14.33 -5.66 17.93
C GLU A 285 14.75 -6.48 19.15
N GLU A 286 15.67 -5.97 19.96
CA GLU A 286 16.23 -6.69 21.11
C GLU A 286 16.08 -5.89 22.40
N GLU A 287 15.95 -6.60 23.51
CA GLU A 287 15.86 -6.07 24.87
C GLU A 287 16.79 -6.84 25.82
N TRP A 288 17.32 -6.16 26.85
CA TRP A 288 18.21 -6.76 27.85
C TRP A 288 17.40 -7.23 29.06
N ILE A 289 17.18 -8.54 29.16
CA ILE A 289 16.27 -9.18 30.13
C ILE A 289 16.90 -10.46 30.69
N ASN A 290 16.26 -11.09 31.69
CA ASN A 290 16.58 -12.46 32.06
C ASN A 290 16.46 -13.37 30.82
N GLY A 291 17.48 -14.18 30.57
CA GLY A 291 17.55 -15.06 29.43
C GLY A 291 16.41 -16.09 29.41
N THR A 292 16.03 -16.44 28.19
CA THR A 292 14.97 -17.40 27.86
C THR A 292 15.42 -18.43 26.82
N ALA A 293 16.57 -18.22 26.18
CA ALA A 293 17.17 -19.17 25.24
C ALA A 293 17.59 -20.52 25.88
N SER A 294 17.83 -20.57 27.20
CA SER A 294 18.02 -21.82 27.97
C SER A 294 17.18 -21.83 29.24
N TYR A 295 16.70 -23.01 29.67
CA TYR A 295 16.01 -23.17 30.96
C TYR A 295 16.88 -22.75 32.16
N ARG A 296 18.21 -22.86 32.02
CA ARG A 296 19.16 -22.49 33.08
C ARG A 296 19.23 -20.98 33.30
N ASP A 297 18.88 -20.17 32.31
CA ASP A 297 18.99 -18.71 32.42
C ASP A 297 18.06 -18.14 33.49
N LYS A 298 16.80 -18.60 33.57
CA LYS A 298 15.88 -18.19 34.64
C LYS A 298 16.33 -18.69 36.03
N ALA A 299 16.89 -19.90 36.11
CA ALA A 299 17.35 -20.49 37.36
C ALA A 299 18.63 -19.83 37.93
N VAL A 300 19.52 -19.34 37.07
CA VAL A 300 20.78 -18.67 37.44
C VAL A 300 20.65 -17.15 37.50
N GLY A 301 19.58 -16.59 36.92
CA GLY A 301 19.40 -15.13 36.79
C GLY A 301 20.24 -14.51 35.66
N THR A 302 20.69 -15.32 34.69
CA THR A 302 21.55 -14.88 33.59
C THR A 302 20.84 -13.86 32.71
N MET A 303 21.35 -12.64 32.62
CA MET A 303 20.84 -11.61 31.71
C MET A 303 21.36 -11.84 30.28
N ARG A 304 20.51 -11.60 29.27
CA ARG A 304 20.82 -11.71 27.85
C ARG A 304 20.14 -10.62 27.03
N SER A 305 20.73 -10.31 25.87
CA SER A 305 20.05 -9.55 24.81
C SER A 305 19.17 -10.54 24.04
N GLU A 306 17.85 -10.41 24.16
CA GLU A 306 16.85 -11.33 23.62
C GLU A 306 15.92 -10.60 22.65
N ALA A 307 15.30 -11.32 21.70
CA ALA A 307 14.32 -10.73 20.80
C ALA A 307 13.10 -10.21 21.58
N LYS A 308 12.77 -8.95 21.39
CA LYS A 308 11.74 -8.24 22.14
C LYS A 308 10.35 -8.69 21.75
N ILE A 309 9.51 -8.98 22.75
CA ILE A 309 8.10 -9.35 22.53
C ILE A 309 7.22 -8.20 23.02
N HIS A 310 6.66 -7.43 22.09
CA HIS A 310 5.79 -6.31 22.39
C HIS A 310 4.41 -6.80 22.84
N LEU A 311 3.96 -6.37 24.01
CA LEU A 311 2.65 -6.71 24.55
C LEU A 311 1.65 -5.60 24.19
N VAL A 312 0.68 -5.93 23.35
CA VAL A 312 -0.33 -4.98 22.85
C VAL A 312 -1.73 -5.45 23.27
N ARG A 313 -2.58 -4.54 23.75
CA ARG A 313 -4.01 -4.80 23.96
C ARG A 313 -4.84 -4.00 22.95
N CYS A 314 -5.78 -4.65 22.28
CA CYS A 314 -6.70 -3.99 21.35
C CYS A 314 -7.95 -3.46 22.07
N SER A 315 -8.78 -2.69 21.36
CA SER A 315 -10.03 -2.11 21.86
C SER A 315 -11.17 -3.13 22.07
N LYS A 316 -10.96 -4.41 21.77
CA LYS A 316 -11.96 -5.49 21.74
C LYS A 316 -11.91 -6.38 22.98
N THR A 317 -13.05 -6.95 23.38
CA THR A 317 -13.10 -8.03 24.39
C THR A 317 -12.68 -9.38 23.82
N VAL A 318 -12.35 -10.34 24.69
CA VAL A 318 -12.16 -11.75 24.31
C VAL A 318 -13.40 -12.28 23.58
N ALA A 319 -14.60 -11.93 24.06
CA ALA A 319 -15.87 -12.31 23.43
C ALA A 319 -16.08 -11.65 22.06
N GLU A 320 -15.66 -10.39 21.87
CA GLU A 320 -15.68 -9.73 20.55
C GLU A 320 -14.70 -10.39 19.57
N LEU A 321 -13.52 -10.84 20.01
CA LEU A 321 -12.53 -11.51 19.16
C LEU A 321 -12.91 -12.97 18.82
N ARG A 322 -13.62 -13.66 19.72
CA ARG A 322 -14.06 -15.06 19.55
C ARG A 322 -15.43 -15.21 18.86
N ASP A 323 -16.02 -14.13 18.35
CA ASP A 323 -17.25 -14.16 17.54
C ASP A 323 -17.10 -15.13 16.35
N LEU A 324 -18.01 -16.10 16.23
CA LEU A 324 -18.03 -17.08 15.14
C LEU A 324 -18.13 -16.43 13.75
N ASN A 325 -18.61 -15.18 13.64
CA ASN A 325 -18.62 -14.42 12.39
C ASN A 325 -17.24 -13.87 11.98
N LEU A 326 -16.26 -13.87 12.90
CA LEU A 326 -14.86 -13.51 12.68
C LEU A 326 -13.96 -14.72 12.42
N ALA A 327 -14.35 -15.92 12.87
CA ALA A 327 -13.53 -17.12 12.75
C ALA A 327 -13.25 -17.48 11.28
N GLN A 328 -11.98 -17.42 10.86
CA GLN A 328 -11.57 -17.66 9.46
C GLN A 328 -11.92 -19.07 8.95
N GLN A 329 -12.03 -20.05 9.86
CA GLN A 329 -12.43 -21.42 9.54
C GLN A 329 -13.95 -21.60 9.35
N ASN A 330 -14.77 -20.57 9.57
CA ASN A 330 -16.22 -20.64 9.38
C ASN A 330 -16.63 -20.33 7.93
N PRO A 331 -17.17 -21.29 7.14
CA PRO A 331 -17.64 -21.02 5.78
C PRO A 331 -18.85 -20.07 5.73
N ASN A 332 -19.53 -19.85 6.86
CA ASN A 332 -20.67 -18.92 6.98
C ASN A 332 -20.28 -17.55 7.57
N ALA A 333 -19.00 -17.32 7.92
CA ALA A 333 -18.55 -16.06 8.49
C ALA A 333 -18.65 -14.91 7.48
N LYS A 334 -19.37 -13.85 7.86
CA LYS A 334 -19.52 -12.63 7.05
C LYS A 334 -18.43 -11.59 7.28
N ARG A 335 -17.56 -11.80 8.27
CA ARG A 335 -16.60 -10.81 8.81
C ARG A 335 -15.20 -11.40 9.04
N SER A 336 -14.89 -12.56 8.44
CA SER A 336 -13.66 -13.33 8.69
C SER A 336 -12.33 -12.58 8.46
N GLY A 337 -12.33 -11.53 7.62
CA GLY A 337 -11.15 -10.67 7.42
C GLY A 337 -10.93 -9.59 8.50
N GLU A 338 -11.90 -9.30 9.38
CA GLU A 338 -11.80 -8.16 10.31
C GLU A 338 -10.74 -8.35 11.40
N LEU A 339 -10.37 -9.58 11.76
CA LEU A 339 -9.29 -9.82 12.74
C LEU A 339 -7.95 -9.21 12.30
N PHE A 340 -7.63 -9.25 11.00
CA PHE A 340 -6.45 -8.58 10.46
C PHE A 340 -6.55 -7.06 10.59
N SER A 341 -7.74 -6.48 10.36
CA SER A 341 -7.97 -5.04 10.53
C SER A 341 -7.85 -4.59 12.00
N ILE A 342 -8.38 -5.38 12.94
CA ILE A 342 -8.29 -5.12 14.38
C ILE A 342 -6.82 -5.20 14.85
N ALA A 343 -6.05 -6.18 14.35
CA ALA A 343 -4.63 -6.29 14.63
C ALA A 343 -3.85 -5.10 14.03
N LEU A 344 -4.13 -4.72 12.78
CA LEU A 344 -3.49 -3.58 12.11
C LEU A 344 -3.77 -2.26 12.84
N GLU A 345 -4.99 -2.03 13.31
CA GLU A 345 -5.36 -0.84 14.09
C GLU A 345 -4.58 -0.77 15.41
N ALA A 346 -4.58 -1.86 16.19
CA ALA A 346 -3.88 -1.91 17.48
C ALA A 346 -2.35 -1.79 17.33
N VAL A 347 -1.76 -2.44 16.32
CA VAL A 347 -0.34 -2.31 15.98
C VAL A 347 0.00 -0.89 15.53
N LYS A 348 -0.89 -0.22 14.77
CA LYS A 348 -0.68 1.15 14.31
C LYS A 348 -0.72 2.17 15.44
N ASP A 349 -1.66 2.06 16.38
CA ASP A 349 -1.68 2.92 17.57
C ASP A 349 -0.57 2.56 18.57
N TYR A 350 -0.05 1.33 18.59
CA TYR A 350 1.12 1.02 19.41
C TYR A 350 2.42 1.65 18.84
N PHE A 351 2.74 1.41 17.56
CA PHE A 351 4.03 1.83 16.98
C PHE A 351 4.07 3.26 16.45
N LYS A 352 2.91 3.85 16.11
CA LYS A 352 2.75 5.22 15.56
C LYS A 352 3.82 5.60 14.51
N PRO A 353 4.02 4.79 13.45
CA PRO A 353 5.08 5.02 12.46
C PRO A 353 4.93 6.38 11.77
N LEU A 354 6.07 7.03 11.53
CA LEU A 354 6.12 8.24 10.72
C LEU A 354 5.81 7.93 9.24
N PRO A 355 5.29 8.88 8.45
CA PRO A 355 5.04 8.66 7.01
C PRO A 355 6.29 8.18 6.28
N GLY A 356 6.19 7.05 5.56
CA GLY A 356 7.29 6.39 4.87
C GLY A 356 8.14 5.45 5.74
N GLN A 357 7.97 5.46 7.07
CA GLN A 357 8.70 4.59 7.99
C GLN A 357 8.08 3.19 8.03
N LYS A 358 8.47 2.33 7.07
CA LYS A 358 8.00 0.94 7.02
C LYS A 358 8.35 0.14 8.27
N GLN A 359 7.32 -0.37 8.95
CA GLN A 359 7.40 -1.35 10.02
C GLN A 359 7.00 -2.74 9.50
N TYR A 360 7.65 -3.78 10.03
CA TYR A 360 7.37 -5.19 9.73
C TYR A 360 6.98 -5.87 11.05
N VAL A 361 5.76 -6.38 11.16
CA VAL A 361 5.21 -6.85 12.46
C VAL A 361 4.56 -8.23 12.33
N SER A 362 5.10 -9.23 13.03
CA SER A 362 4.47 -10.54 13.24
C SER A 362 3.69 -10.52 14.56
N VAL A 363 2.41 -10.89 14.49
CA VAL A 363 1.45 -10.85 15.58
C VAL A 363 0.96 -12.24 15.93
N LEU A 364 1.22 -12.66 17.17
CA LEU A 364 0.54 -13.78 17.79
C LEU A 364 -0.74 -13.28 18.49
N LEU A 365 -1.92 -13.72 18.04
CA LEU A 365 -3.18 -13.51 18.75
C LEU A 365 -3.23 -14.45 19.95
N LEU A 366 -3.09 -13.93 21.17
CA LEU A 366 -3.04 -14.77 22.37
C LEU A 366 -4.39 -15.43 22.67
N ASP A 367 -5.48 -14.71 22.44
CA ASP A 367 -6.83 -15.12 22.82
C ASP A 367 -7.50 -16.08 21.82
N SER A 368 -6.76 -16.66 20.86
CA SER A 368 -7.30 -17.76 20.03
C SER A 368 -7.72 -18.96 20.90
N HIS A 369 -8.77 -19.67 20.49
CA HIS A 369 -9.39 -20.70 21.32
C HIS A 369 -10.12 -21.78 20.53
N TRP A 370 -9.93 -23.04 20.94
CA TRP A 370 -10.64 -24.19 20.43
C TRP A 370 -12.07 -24.27 20.98
N ASP A 371 -13.05 -23.88 20.16
CA ASP A 371 -14.45 -24.08 20.48
C ASP A 371 -14.87 -25.52 20.14
N LYS A 372 -14.81 -26.39 21.15
CA LYS A 372 -15.28 -27.78 21.09
C LYS A 372 -16.73 -27.92 20.64
N SER A 373 -17.60 -26.93 20.88
CA SER A 373 -19.03 -27.01 20.52
C SER A 373 -19.30 -26.79 19.03
N HIS A 374 -18.40 -26.07 18.34
CA HIS A 374 -18.45 -25.85 16.89
C HIS A 374 -17.30 -26.56 16.14
N SER A 375 -16.42 -27.28 16.85
CA SER A 375 -15.23 -27.98 16.33
C SER A 375 -14.31 -27.08 15.51
N MET A 376 -14.04 -25.85 15.98
CA MET A 376 -13.28 -24.85 15.23
C MET A 376 -12.48 -23.89 16.11
N ILE A 377 -11.48 -23.23 15.52
CA ILE A 377 -10.67 -22.23 16.22
C ILE A 377 -11.32 -20.84 16.09
N THR A 378 -11.70 -20.26 17.23
CA THR A 378 -12.18 -18.88 17.38
C THR A 378 -11.04 -17.94 17.77
N GLY A 379 -11.17 -16.63 17.51
CA GLY A 379 -10.10 -15.66 17.81
C GLY A 379 -8.78 -15.91 17.07
N HIS A 380 -8.82 -16.67 15.97
CA HIS A 380 -7.69 -17.01 15.11
C HIS A 380 -7.92 -16.43 13.72
N ALA A 381 -6.85 -15.86 13.17
CA ALA A 381 -6.67 -15.65 11.74
C ALA A 381 -5.25 -16.07 11.37
N ALA A 382 -5.07 -16.61 10.18
CA ALA A 382 -3.81 -16.83 9.49
C ALA A 382 -3.85 -15.97 8.22
N LEU A 383 -3.26 -14.77 8.32
CA LEU A 383 -3.29 -13.73 7.28
C LEU A 383 -2.03 -12.85 7.34
N GLY A 384 -1.33 -12.71 6.21
CA GLY A 384 -0.18 -11.85 6.05
C GLY A 384 -0.24 -10.93 4.82
N GLY A 385 0.46 -9.80 4.88
CA GLY A 385 0.53 -8.81 3.79
C GLY A 385 0.92 -7.44 4.31
N GLY A 386 0.44 -6.36 3.66
CA GLY A 386 0.72 -5.01 4.14
C GLY A 386 -0.07 -3.91 3.44
N SER A 387 -0.24 -2.78 4.12
CA SER A 387 -0.92 -1.59 3.59
C SER A 387 -0.33 -0.32 4.19
N GLY A 388 0.15 0.57 3.33
CA GLY A 388 0.91 1.76 3.75
C GLY A 388 2.19 1.40 4.52
N ASP A 389 2.42 2.08 5.63
CA ASP A 389 3.65 2.01 6.43
C ASP A 389 3.79 0.74 7.28
N ILE A 390 2.80 -0.15 7.32
CA ILE A 390 2.86 -1.38 8.14
C ILE A 390 2.67 -2.61 7.25
N GLN A 391 3.65 -3.51 7.30
CA GLN A 391 3.52 -4.90 6.82
C GLN A 391 3.24 -5.78 8.04
N LEU A 392 2.22 -6.62 7.95
CA LEU A 392 1.62 -7.32 9.07
C LEU A 392 1.45 -8.81 8.74
N ALA A 393 1.83 -9.68 9.67
CA ALA A 393 1.49 -11.09 9.69
C ALA A 393 0.70 -11.36 10.98
N VAL A 394 -0.38 -12.14 10.89
CA VAL A 394 -1.24 -12.47 12.03
C VAL A 394 -1.43 -13.99 12.07
N PHE A 395 -1.17 -14.60 13.23
CA PHE A 395 -1.43 -16.02 13.49
C PHE A 395 -1.95 -16.24 14.91
N GLY A 396 -2.70 -17.32 15.14
CA GLY A 396 -3.29 -17.64 16.44
C GLY A 396 -2.40 -18.43 17.42
N SER A 397 -2.79 -18.45 18.69
CA SER A 397 -2.11 -19.17 19.77
C SER A 397 -2.49 -20.65 19.89
N GLN A 398 -3.36 -21.20 19.03
CA GLN A 398 -4.03 -22.49 19.27
C GLN A 398 -3.09 -23.70 19.41
N ALA A 399 -1.90 -23.64 18.80
CA ALA A 399 -0.90 -24.71 18.83
C ALA A 399 0.24 -24.43 19.83
N LEU A 400 0.19 -23.30 20.55
CA LEU A 400 1.32 -22.76 21.32
C LEU A 400 1.78 -23.68 22.46
N GLN A 401 0.89 -24.51 23.04
CA GLN A 401 1.29 -25.48 24.06
C GLN A 401 2.40 -26.44 23.59
N SER A 402 2.43 -26.80 22.30
CA SER A 402 3.35 -27.77 21.73
C SER A 402 4.71 -27.17 21.30
N TYR A 403 4.87 -25.84 21.38
CA TYR A 403 6.11 -25.18 20.96
C TYR A 403 7.21 -25.35 22.03
N PRO A 404 8.49 -25.44 21.63
CA PRO A 404 9.60 -25.36 22.57
C PRO A 404 9.70 -23.95 23.17
N SER A 405 9.95 -23.84 24.47
CA SER A 405 10.14 -22.57 25.18
C SER A 405 11.58 -22.07 25.19
N HIS A 406 12.54 -22.96 24.94
CA HIS A 406 13.99 -22.70 24.93
C HIS A 406 14.73 -23.71 24.03
N ILE A 407 16.03 -23.56 23.81
CA ILE A 407 16.79 -24.32 22.80
C ILE A 407 16.83 -25.83 23.11
N GLU A 408 17.08 -26.20 24.37
CA GLU A 408 17.15 -27.61 24.80
C GLU A 408 15.79 -28.34 24.66
N GLU A 409 14.68 -27.61 24.60
CA GLU A 409 13.33 -28.15 24.40
C GLU A 409 13.00 -28.44 22.93
N VAL A 410 13.81 -28.00 21.96
CA VAL A 410 13.50 -28.13 20.51
C VAL A 410 13.42 -29.59 20.06
N VAL A 411 14.35 -30.45 20.50
CA VAL A 411 14.31 -31.88 20.16
C VAL A 411 13.14 -32.60 20.86
N PRO A 412 12.91 -32.42 22.18
CA PRO A 412 11.70 -32.90 22.86
C PRO A 412 10.40 -32.48 22.16
N ALA A 413 10.19 -31.18 21.92
CA ALA A 413 8.93 -30.67 21.34
C ALA A 413 8.62 -31.26 19.95
N PHE A 414 9.65 -31.45 19.11
CA PHE A 414 9.47 -32.04 17.78
C PHE A 414 9.56 -33.59 17.73
N SER A 415 9.77 -34.25 18.87
CA SER A 415 9.66 -35.73 19.02
C SER A 415 8.46 -36.16 19.87
N ASP A 416 7.73 -35.22 20.45
CA ASP A 416 6.58 -35.48 21.32
C ASP A 416 5.40 -36.08 20.55
N CYS A 417 5.29 -37.41 20.65
CA CYS A 417 4.24 -38.21 20.02
C CYS A 417 2.93 -38.29 20.84
N THR A 418 2.78 -37.47 21.90
CA THR A 418 1.53 -37.39 22.66
C THR A 418 0.36 -37.09 21.71
N PRO A 419 -0.71 -37.90 21.69
CA PRO A 419 -1.88 -37.64 20.86
C PRO A 419 -2.54 -36.30 21.20
N THR A 420 -3.09 -35.62 20.18
CA THR A 420 -3.79 -34.35 20.36
C THR A 420 -5.17 -34.59 20.96
N ASP A 421 -5.40 -34.08 22.17
CA ASP A 421 -6.67 -34.20 22.87
C ASP A 421 -7.66 -33.10 22.44
N THR A 422 -8.60 -33.47 21.57
CA THR A 422 -9.61 -32.56 21.02
C THR A 422 -10.68 -32.12 22.03
N ASP A 423 -10.62 -32.57 23.30
CA ASP A 423 -11.45 -32.02 24.37
C ASP A 423 -10.95 -30.66 24.89
N PHE A 424 -9.67 -30.33 24.65
CA PHE A 424 -9.04 -29.08 25.12
C PHE A 424 -8.33 -28.26 24.04
N VAL A 425 -7.88 -28.87 22.94
CA VAL A 425 -7.05 -28.19 21.91
C VAL A 425 -7.40 -28.61 20.48
N ALA A 426 -7.07 -27.75 19.52
CA ALA A 426 -7.37 -27.98 18.11
C ALA A 426 -6.44 -29.01 17.46
N ASN A 427 -7.03 -29.98 16.75
CA ASN A 427 -6.34 -30.75 15.70
C ASN A 427 -6.51 -29.98 14.37
N ASP A 428 -5.69 -28.95 14.20
CA ASP A 428 -5.77 -27.99 13.08
C ASP A 428 -5.64 -28.70 11.72
N CYS A 429 -6.54 -28.34 10.80
CA CYS A 429 -6.83 -29.02 9.52
C CYS A 429 -7.02 -30.56 9.58
N ASN A 430 -7.23 -31.16 10.77
CA ASN A 430 -7.11 -32.62 10.99
C ASN A 430 -5.71 -33.20 10.62
N GLU A 431 -4.68 -32.36 10.63
CA GLU A 431 -3.31 -32.69 10.19
C GLU A 431 -2.29 -32.70 11.35
N SER A 432 -2.76 -32.46 12.58
CA SER A 432 -1.97 -32.35 13.82
C SER A 432 -2.50 -33.29 14.91
N GLY A 433 -2.64 -34.58 14.60
CA GLY A 433 -3.09 -35.61 15.54
C GLY A 433 -2.08 -35.99 16.64
N SER A 434 -0.89 -35.38 16.65
CA SER A 434 0.10 -35.48 17.73
C SER A 434 0.78 -34.14 18.00
N SER A 435 1.36 -33.99 19.20
CA SER A 435 1.95 -32.73 19.67
C SER A 435 3.07 -32.20 18.76
N TRP A 436 3.96 -33.05 18.24
CA TRP A 436 5.01 -32.60 17.31
C TRP A 436 4.45 -32.14 15.95
N GLU A 437 3.35 -32.75 15.49
CA GLU A 437 2.67 -32.33 14.26
C GLU A 437 1.94 -30.99 14.48
N ALA A 438 1.38 -30.74 15.66
CA ALA A 438 0.83 -29.43 16.06
C ALA A 438 1.92 -28.34 16.12
N ALA A 439 3.09 -28.64 16.70
CA ALA A 439 4.22 -27.73 16.73
C ALA A 439 4.69 -27.34 15.32
N ASN A 440 4.78 -28.31 14.40
CA ASN A 440 5.09 -28.06 12.98
C ASN A 440 4.07 -27.14 12.31
N ILE A 441 2.77 -27.42 12.46
CA ILE A 441 1.72 -26.63 11.82
C ILE A 441 1.70 -25.19 12.36
N GLY A 442 1.74 -25.01 13.68
CA GLY A 442 1.68 -23.67 14.28
C GLY A 442 2.92 -22.81 13.98
N ILE A 443 4.13 -23.33 14.25
CA ILE A 443 5.38 -22.60 14.00
C ILE A 443 5.56 -22.36 12.49
N GLY A 444 5.14 -23.34 11.68
CA GLY A 444 5.25 -23.32 10.23
C GLY A 444 4.29 -22.36 9.53
N ALA A 445 3.01 -22.37 9.89
CA ALA A 445 2.02 -21.49 9.29
C ALA A 445 2.23 -20.02 9.70
N HIS A 446 2.64 -19.74 10.95
CA HIS A 446 3.03 -18.36 11.32
C HIS A 446 4.28 -17.89 10.53
N MET A 447 5.19 -18.80 10.17
CA MET A 447 6.30 -18.49 9.26
C MET A 447 5.84 -18.22 7.82
N HIS A 448 4.78 -18.88 7.35
CA HIS A 448 4.12 -18.62 6.06
C HIS A 448 3.51 -17.21 6.01
N GLU A 449 2.73 -16.81 7.03
CA GLU A 449 2.20 -15.44 7.12
C GLU A 449 3.32 -14.39 7.20
N THR A 450 4.41 -14.72 7.90
CA THR A 450 5.62 -13.88 7.96
C THR A 450 6.32 -13.78 6.58
N GLY A 451 6.19 -14.81 5.72
CA GLY A 451 6.61 -14.78 4.32
C GLY A 451 5.78 -13.80 3.48
N HIS A 452 4.45 -13.79 3.64
CA HIS A 452 3.57 -12.80 3.01
C HIS A 452 3.90 -11.35 3.44
N LEU A 453 4.18 -11.13 4.73
CA LEU A 453 4.66 -9.84 5.27
C LEU A 453 5.97 -9.35 4.60
N PHE A 454 6.83 -10.28 4.13
CA PHE A 454 8.06 -9.95 3.37
C PHE A 454 7.85 -9.90 1.84
N GLY A 455 6.61 -10.01 1.36
CA GLY A 455 6.26 -9.89 -0.06
C GLY A 455 6.36 -11.18 -0.88
N CYS A 456 6.39 -12.35 -0.23
CA CYS A 456 6.26 -13.63 -0.94
C CYS A 456 4.78 -13.93 -1.25
N PRO A 457 4.43 -14.25 -2.51
CA PRO A 457 3.12 -14.81 -2.86
C PRO A 457 3.08 -16.30 -2.50
N HIS A 458 1.94 -16.96 -2.71
CA HIS A 458 1.91 -18.42 -2.76
C HIS A 458 2.82 -18.96 -3.88
N GLN A 459 3.35 -20.17 -3.67
CA GLN A 459 4.30 -20.82 -4.58
C GLN A 459 3.85 -22.26 -4.90
N THR A 460 4.56 -22.92 -5.81
CA THR A 460 4.31 -24.31 -6.22
C THR A 460 4.88 -25.37 -5.26
N SER A 461 5.74 -24.95 -4.33
CA SER A 461 6.31 -25.76 -3.24
C SER A 461 6.91 -24.85 -2.17
N GLY A 462 7.46 -25.43 -1.11
CA GLY A 462 8.08 -24.72 0.00
C GLY A 462 7.08 -24.21 1.05
N VAL A 463 7.59 -23.41 1.98
CA VAL A 463 6.79 -22.77 3.05
C VAL A 463 5.57 -22.05 2.46
N MET A 464 5.71 -21.32 1.34
CA MET A 464 4.62 -20.59 0.69
C MET A 464 3.59 -21.47 -0.05
N LEU A 465 3.67 -22.80 0.09
CA LEU A 465 2.56 -23.72 -0.18
C LEU A 465 2.10 -24.35 1.14
N ARG A 466 2.74 -25.44 1.58
CA ARG A 466 2.46 -26.09 2.88
C ARG A 466 3.63 -26.94 3.43
N ASP A 467 4.83 -26.88 2.85
CA ASP A 467 5.95 -27.77 3.22
C ASP A 467 6.39 -27.63 4.70
N TYR A 468 5.98 -26.54 5.34
CA TYR A 468 6.20 -26.27 6.76
C TYR A 468 5.60 -27.33 7.71
N VAL A 469 4.68 -28.19 7.23
CA VAL A 469 4.22 -29.37 8.00
C VAL A 469 5.31 -30.41 8.29
N THR A 470 6.53 -30.17 7.77
CA THR A 470 7.77 -30.92 8.03
C THR A 470 8.92 -30.05 8.56
N LEU A 471 8.63 -28.87 9.13
CA LEU A 471 9.65 -27.89 9.56
C LEU A 471 10.67 -28.49 10.55
N ASN A 472 10.23 -29.35 11.47
CA ASN A 472 11.08 -30.13 12.39
C ASN A 472 12.30 -30.76 11.71
N ARG A 473 12.16 -31.19 10.45
CA ARG A 473 13.23 -31.86 9.70
C ARG A 473 14.49 -31.02 9.54
N SER A 474 14.38 -29.69 9.52
CA SER A 474 15.56 -28.81 9.47
C SER A 474 16.30 -28.67 10.81
N PHE A 475 15.74 -29.20 11.90
CA PHE A 475 16.34 -29.19 13.24
C PHE A 475 16.65 -30.60 13.77
N MET A 476 15.95 -31.62 13.28
CA MET A 476 16.10 -33.02 13.71
C MET A 476 16.88 -33.88 12.72
N THR A 477 17.59 -34.88 13.25
CA THR A 477 18.22 -35.98 12.51
C THR A 477 17.27 -37.14 12.22
N ARG A 478 16.27 -37.38 13.06
CA ARG A 478 15.32 -38.49 12.97
C ARG A 478 13.90 -37.96 13.16
N GLU A 479 12.98 -38.30 12.26
CA GLU A 479 11.55 -38.00 12.36
C GLU A 479 10.82 -39.15 13.08
N CYS A 480 9.79 -38.81 13.84
CA CYS A 480 8.96 -39.74 14.60
C CYS A 480 7.76 -40.27 13.77
N TYR A 481 6.90 -41.08 14.38
CA TYR A 481 5.66 -41.53 13.73
C TYR A 481 4.74 -40.33 13.45
N SER A 482 4.27 -40.19 12.20
CA SER A 482 3.33 -39.14 11.78
C SER A 482 1.90 -39.69 11.76
N THR A 483 1.02 -39.12 12.57
CA THR A 483 -0.40 -39.48 12.57
C THR A 483 -1.10 -39.04 11.28
N ARG A 484 -0.64 -37.94 10.65
CA ARG A 484 -1.15 -37.44 9.37
C ARG A 484 -0.86 -38.40 8.21
N THR A 485 0.41 -38.79 8.05
CA THR A 485 0.87 -39.58 6.88
C THR A 485 0.90 -41.09 7.12
N LYS A 486 0.70 -41.53 8.38
CA LYS A 486 0.91 -42.91 8.86
C LYS A 486 2.34 -43.44 8.67
N SER A 487 3.29 -42.56 8.32
CA SER A 487 4.71 -42.88 8.18
C SER A 487 5.34 -43.24 9.53
N LYS A 488 6.27 -44.21 9.53
CA LYS A 488 7.08 -44.58 10.70
C LYS A 488 8.19 -43.57 11.04
N GLY A 489 8.38 -42.52 10.24
CA GLY A 489 9.52 -41.61 10.37
C GLY A 489 10.83 -42.27 9.92
N GLY A 490 11.95 -41.86 10.53
CA GLY A 490 13.30 -42.35 10.18
C GLY A 490 14.31 -41.23 9.92
N LEU A 491 15.46 -41.56 9.30
CA LEU A 491 16.56 -40.63 9.06
C LEU A 491 16.19 -39.46 8.13
N VAL A 492 16.49 -38.24 8.58
CA VAL A 492 16.17 -36.97 7.93
C VAL A 492 17.43 -36.30 7.38
N LEU A 493 17.70 -36.55 6.11
CA LEU A 493 18.73 -35.88 5.34
C LEU A 493 18.17 -34.62 4.64
N ALA A 494 19.07 -33.80 4.08
CA ALA A 494 18.76 -32.44 3.61
C ALA A 494 17.77 -32.39 2.42
N ASP A 495 17.63 -33.49 1.67
CA ASP A 495 16.66 -33.70 0.59
C ASP A 495 15.21 -33.81 1.07
N LYS A 496 15.00 -34.19 2.35
CA LYS A 496 13.68 -34.38 2.94
C LYS A 496 13.19 -33.17 3.76
N GLU A 497 14.03 -32.15 3.94
CA GLU A 497 13.74 -31.01 4.78
C GLU A 497 12.69 -30.06 4.17
N CYS A 498 12.02 -29.30 5.04
CA CYS A 498 11.25 -28.14 4.60
C CYS A 498 12.15 -27.15 3.83
N THR A 499 11.61 -26.42 2.85
CA THR A 499 12.35 -25.43 2.06
C THR A 499 11.57 -24.13 1.87
N TRP A 500 12.27 -23.04 1.58
CA TRP A 500 11.66 -21.86 0.93
C TRP A 500 11.73 -22.05 -0.59
N HIS A 501 10.75 -21.56 -1.35
CA HIS A 501 10.84 -21.66 -2.80
C HIS A 501 11.99 -20.78 -3.34
N ARG A 502 12.58 -21.14 -4.48
CA ARG A 502 13.69 -20.39 -5.09
C ARG A 502 13.33 -18.91 -5.31
N LEU A 503 12.10 -18.66 -5.75
CA LEU A 503 11.55 -17.33 -5.98
C LEU A 503 11.32 -16.50 -4.69
N ASP A 504 11.14 -17.15 -3.53
CA ASP A 504 11.04 -16.48 -2.23
C ASP A 504 12.42 -16.04 -1.74
N LEU A 505 13.41 -16.93 -1.84
CA LEU A 505 14.79 -16.65 -1.45
C LEU A 505 15.40 -15.52 -2.32
N LEU A 506 14.99 -15.42 -3.59
CA LEU A 506 15.33 -14.30 -4.47
C LEU A 506 14.63 -12.98 -4.07
N ARG A 507 13.38 -13.02 -3.59
CA ARG A 507 12.70 -11.85 -2.99
C ARG A 507 13.42 -11.40 -1.72
N PHE A 508 13.69 -12.34 -0.80
CA PHE A 508 14.44 -12.08 0.43
C PHE A 508 15.81 -11.45 0.13
N ARG A 509 16.55 -11.93 -0.87
CA ARG A 509 17.83 -11.30 -1.26
C ARG A 509 17.69 -9.80 -1.56
N ALA A 510 16.63 -9.38 -2.24
CA ALA A 510 16.37 -7.97 -2.57
C ALA A 510 15.72 -7.19 -1.40
N HIS A 511 14.99 -7.86 -0.51
CA HIS A 511 14.22 -7.24 0.56
C HIS A 511 15.13 -6.51 1.61
N PRO A 512 14.77 -5.31 2.10
CA PRO A 512 15.62 -4.53 3.01
C PRO A 512 15.96 -5.22 4.33
N ALA A 513 15.02 -5.96 4.93
CA ALA A 513 15.24 -6.64 6.21
C ALA A 513 16.35 -7.72 6.15
N PHE A 514 16.71 -8.20 4.95
CA PHE A 514 17.73 -9.23 4.71
C PHE A 514 19.05 -8.64 4.17
N ALA A 515 19.24 -7.33 4.34
CA ALA A 515 20.50 -6.65 4.05
C ALA A 515 21.58 -7.05 5.06
N ILE A 516 22.80 -7.28 4.56
CA ILE A 516 23.98 -7.59 5.39
C ILE A 516 25.01 -6.46 5.25
N PRO A 517 25.88 -6.20 6.25
CA PRO A 517 26.81 -5.06 6.23
C PRO A 517 27.80 -5.01 5.07
N SER A 518 27.98 -6.11 4.33
CA SER A 518 28.82 -6.18 3.12
C SER A 518 28.10 -5.81 1.82
N ASP A 519 26.79 -5.55 1.85
CA ASP A 519 26.02 -5.17 0.67
C ASP A 519 26.33 -3.73 0.21
N PRO A 520 26.24 -3.43 -1.10
CA PRO A 520 26.20 -2.05 -1.56
C PRO A 520 24.90 -1.37 -1.12
N PRO A 521 24.87 -0.02 -1.00
CA PRO A 521 23.63 0.73 -0.81
C PRO A 521 22.58 0.37 -1.85
N ARG A 522 21.34 0.12 -1.40
CA ARG A 522 20.20 -0.28 -2.25
C ARG A 522 19.23 0.90 -2.42
N PRO A 523 19.35 1.74 -3.47
CA PRO A 523 18.24 2.61 -3.88
C PRO A 523 17.08 1.74 -4.38
N SER A 524 15.85 2.27 -4.40
CA SER A 524 14.78 1.63 -5.16
C SER A 524 15.13 1.66 -6.65
N ASP A 525 14.93 0.54 -7.35
CA ASP A 525 15.18 0.47 -8.79
C ASP A 525 13.90 0.72 -9.57
N ASP A 526 13.51 1.99 -9.61
CA ASP A 526 12.40 2.50 -10.39
C ASP A 526 12.62 2.33 -11.92
N SER A 527 13.80 1.86 -12.38
CA SER A 527 14.17 1.81 -13.81
C SER A 527 13.87 0.49 -14.53
N VAL A 528 13.19 -0.46 -13.88
CA VAL A 528 12.79 -1.72 -14.52
C VAL A 528 11.72 -1.46 -15.57
N GLN A 529 12.02 -1.69 -16.84
CA GLN A 529 11.14 -1.39 -17.99
C GLN A 529 11.28 -2.42 -19.11
N ALA A 530 10.29 -2.44 -20.02
CA ALA A 530 10.27 -3.29 -21.20
C ALA A 530 9.95 -2.49 -22.47
N TRP A 531 10.82 -2.62 -23.47
CA TRP A 531 10.79 -1.85 -24.71
C TRP A 531 10.69 -2.80 -25.92
N PRO A 532 9.55 -2.89 -26.60
CA PRO A 532 9.50 -3.58 -27.89
C PRO A 532 10.33 -2.84 -28.93
N VAL A 533 11.02 -3.58 -29.78
CA VAL A 533 11.88 -3.05 -30.85
C VAL A 533 11.64 -3.82 -32.15
N ASP A 534 12.51 -3.65 -33.14
CA ASP A 534 12.41 -4.32 -34.43
C ASP A 534 12.41 -5.86 -34.33
N ASN A 535 11.96 -6.50 -35.41
CA ASN A 535 11.87 -7.95 -35.57
C ASN A 535 11.03 -8.71 -34.51
N GLY A 536 10.34 -8.02 -33.61
CA GLY A 536 9.53 -8.65 -32.55
C GLY A 536 10.33 -9.01 -31.30
N ILE A 537 11.51 -8.41 -31.14
CA ILE A 537 12.33 -8.49 -29.94
C ILE A 537 11.76 -7.51 -28.90
N VAL A 538 11.85 -7.88 -27.61
CA VAL A 538 11.61 -6.96 -26.48
C VAL A 538 12.88 -6.84 -25.67
N LEU A 539 13.38 -5.61 -25.52
CA LEU A 539 14.50 -5.27 -24.65
C LEU A 539 13.97 -5.00 -23.23
N ILE A 540 14.35 -5.85 -22.27
CA ILE A 540 14.11 -5.58 -20.85
C ILE A 540 15.35 -4.89 -20.25
N THR A 541 15.13 -3.87 -19.43
CA THR A 541 16.20 -3.00 -18.89
C THR A 541 16.04 -2.76 -17.39
N ALA A 542 17.14 -2.72 -16.64
CA ALA A 542 17.19 -2.30 -15.24
C ALA A 542 18.58 -1.76 -14.86
N ALA A 543 18.67 -0.57 -14.28
CA ALA A 543 19.94 0.09 -13.95
C ALA A 543 20.71 -0.60 -12.80
N SER A 544 20.02 -1.20 -11.82
CA SER A 544 20.67 -2.04 -10.80
C SER A 544 21.15 -3.39 -11.35
N GLY A 545 20.63 -3.79 -12.51
CA GLY A 545 20.81 -5.11 -13.11
C GLY A 545 19.57 -5.98 -13.00
N LEU A 546 19.34 -6.83 -13.99
CA LEU A 546 18.26 -7.80 -14.02
C LEU A 546 18.59 -8.98 -13.08
N ALA A 547 17.61 -9.40 -12.27
CA ALA A 547 17.76 -10.55 -11.38
C ALA A 547 17.10 -11.80 -12.00
N TYR A 548 15.80 -11.72 -12.30
CA TYR A 548 15.03 -12.81 -12.90
C TYR A 548 13.75 -12.31 -13.60
N ILE A 549 13.16 -13.15 -14.45
CA ILE A 549 11.78 -13.03 -14.92
C ILE A 549 10.94 -14.19 -14.38
N GLU A 550 9.72 -13.90 -13.96
CA GLU A 550 8.65 -14.85 -13.64
C GLU A 550 7.70 -14.94 -14.85
N MET A 551 7.24 -16.14 -15.18
CA MET A 551 6.42 -16.41 -16.38
C MET A 551 5.10 -17.06 -15.96
N TYR A 552 4.01 -16.34 -16.22
CA TYR A 552 2.64 -16.73 -15.90
C TYR A 552 1.88 -17.04 -17.19
N LEU A 553 1.18 -18.17 -17.20
CA LEU A 553 0.37 -18.59 -18.34
C LEU A 553 -1.11 -18.37 -18.05
N ASP A 554 -1.92 -18.30 -19.11
CA ASP A 554 -3.35 -18.08 -18.97
C ASP A 554 -4.02 -19.13 -18.06
N GLY A 555 -4.78 -18.64 -17.07
CA GLY A 555 -5.41 -19.45 -16.03
C GLY A 555 -4.48 -19.98 -14.92
N GLU A 556 -3.26 -19.46 -14.74
CA GLU A 556 -2.34 -19.89 -13.67
C GLU A 556 -2.07 -18.80 -12.61
N ASP A 557 -2.60 -19.00 -11.39
CA ASP A 557 -2.37 -18.13 -10.23
C ASP A 557 -0.97 -18.29 -9.58
N LEU A 558 -0.22 -19.34 -9.96
CA LEU A 558 1.09 -19.70 -9.38
C LEU A 558 2.18 -19.73 -10.46
N CYS A 559 3.34 -19.14 -10.18
CA CYS A 559 4.47 -19.12 -11.11
C CYS A 559 5.17 -20.49 -11.19
N ARG A 560 4.93 -21.25 -12.27
CA ARG A 560 5.60 -22.54 -12.54
C ARG A 560 6.94 -22.41 -13.28
N HIS A 561 7.18 -21.28 -13.94
CA HIS A 561 8.33 -21.12 -14.85
C HIS A 561 9.00 -19.76 -14.64
N TRP A 562 10.33 -19.75 -14.49
CA TRP A 562 11.12 -18.53 -14.32
C TRP A 562 12.48 -18.66 -15.03
N GLN A 563 13.19 -17.54 -15.17
CA GLN A 563 14.58 -17.51 -15.62
C GLN A 563 15.38 -16.51 -14.79
N GLU A 564 16.48 -16.97 -14.19
CA GLU A 564 17.47 -16.14 -13.50
C GLU A 564 18.55 -15.64 -14.48
N PHE A 565 19.06 -14.42 -14.29
CA PHE A 565 20.10 -13.81 -15.13
C PHE A 565 21.48 -13.76 -14.46
N ASN A 566 21.59 -14.11 -13.17
CA ASN A 566 22.82 -14.03 -12.38
C ASN A 566 22.90 -15.19 -11.35
N ASP A 567 23.22 -16.41 -11.81
CA ASP A 567 23.25 -17.64 -10.99
C ASP A 567 24.46 -17.77 -10.01
N GLY A 568 25.06 -16.64 -9.65
CA GLY A 568 26.05 -16.52 -8.59
C GLY A 568 27.50 -16.73 -9.02
N GLN A 569 28.38 -15.85 -8.49
CA GLN A 569 29.83 -15.80 -8.70
C GLN A 569 30.27 -15.57 -10.17
N ASN A 570 30.85 -14.39 -10.40
CA ASN A 570 31.49 -13.94 -11.65
C ASN A 570 30.61 -13.73 -12.89
N SER A 571 29.27 -13.78 -12.78
CA SER A 571 28.40 -13.25 -13.85
C SER A 571 28.48 -11.72 -13.91
N VAL A 572 28.72 -11.17 -15.12
CA VAL A 572 28.66 -9.73 -15.36
C VAL A 572 27.21 -9.26 -15.21
N ILE A 573 26.98 -8.20 -14.42
CA ILE A 573 25.63 -7.69 -14.12
C ILE A 573 24.93 -7.25 -15.41
N GLN A 574 24.00 -8.08 -15.89
CA GLN A 574 23.19 -7.79 -17.09
C GLN A 574 22.17 -6.70 -16.80
N ARG A 575 22.45 -5.46 -17.25
CA ARG A 575 21.51 -4.32 -17.15
C ARG A 575 20.46 -4.26 -18.25
N GLN A 576 20.67 -5.01 -19.32
CA GLN A 576 19.73 -5.15 -20.44
C GLN A 576 19.75 -6.60 -20.95
N LYS A 577 18.62 -7.12 -21.41
CA LYS A 577 18.51 -8.42 -22.05
C LYS A 577 17.44 -8.39 -23.14
N GLU A 578 17.76 -9.00 -24.28
CA GLU A 578 16.84 -9.24 -25.38
C GLU A 578 16.02 -10.51 -25.10
N LEU A 579 14.70 -10.42 -25.26
CA LEU A 579 13.75 -11.52 -25.20
C LEU A 579 13.03 -11.67 -26.55
N THR A 580 12.86 -12.90 -27.02
CA THR A 580 11.95 -13.23 -28.12
C THR A 580 10.82 -14.14 -27.65
N GLU A 581 9.71 -14.13 -28.38
CA GLU A 581 8.57 -15.02 -28.09
C GLU A 581 8.95 -16.50 -28.26
N GLN A 582 9.92 -16.79 -29.15
CA GLN A 582 10.47 -18.13 -29.36
C GLN A 582 11.31 -18.62 -28.16
N ASP A 583 12.23 -17.79 -27.64
CA ASP A 583 13.07 -18.14 -26.49
C ASP A 583 12.26 -18.40 -25.22
N LEU A 584 11.18 -17.64 -25.03
CA LEU A 584 10.28 -17.80 -23.90
C LEU A 584 9.41 -19.06 -24.06
N ARG A 585 8.79 -19.28 -25.23
CA ARG A 585 7.96 -20.47 -25.50
C ARG A 585 8.75 -21.77 -25.52
N ALA A 586 10.03 -21.76 -25.90
CA ALA A 586 10.90 -22.94 -25.84
C ALA A 586 11.06 -23.49 -24.41
N ARG A 587 10.88 -22.65 -23.38
CA ARG A 587 10.95 -23.02 -21.96
C ARG A 587 9.64 -23.57 -21.38
N LEU A 588 8.55 -23.53 -22.15
CA LEU A 588 7.23 -23.96 -21.72
C LEU A 588 6.93 -25.41 -22.18
N PRO A 589 6.11 -26.16 -21.41
CA PRO A 589 5.55 -27.44 -21.85
C PRO A 589 4.89 -27.36 -23.21
N GLU A 590 5.04 -28.39 -24.04
CA GLU A 590 4.73 -28.35 -25.48
C GLU A 590 3.26 -28.04 -25.77
N ASP A 591 2.37 -28.59 -24.95
CA ASP A 591 0.92 -28.37 -24.93
C ASP A 591 0.54 -26.93 -24.53
N ARG A 592 1.27 -26.34 -23.58
CA ARG A 592 1.03 -24.98 -23.06
C ARG A 592 1.69 -23.87 -23.91
N ARG A 593 2.57 -24.17 -24.87
CA ARG A 593 3.29 -23.14 -25.67
C ARG A 593 2.40 -22.11 -26.37
N LYS A 594 1.13 -22.43 -26.66
CA LYS A 594 0.17 -21.53 -27.31
C LYS A 594 -0.61 -20.61 -26.35
N ALA A 595 -0.45 -20.76 -25.04
CA ALA A 595 -1.14 -19.93 -24.05
C ALA A 595 -0.70 -18.45 -24.13
N LYS A 596 -1.58 -17.56 -23.63
CA LYS A 596 -1.21 -16.17 -23.33
C LYS A 596 -0.11 -16.16 -22.27
N LEU A 597 0.90 -15.29 -22.45
CA LEU A 597 2.07 -15.21 -21.59
C LEU A 597 2.15 -13.83 -20.92
N LYS A 598 1.94 -13.80 -19.61
CA LYS A 598 2.26 -12.65 -18.74
C LYS A 598 3.66 -12.83 -18.15
N LEU A 599 4.43 -11.74 -18.08
CA LEU A 599 5.76 -11.73 -17.45
C LEU A 599 5.80 -10.76 -16.27
N SER A 600 6.56 -11.11 -15.23
CA SER A 600 6.95 -10.17 -14.18
C SER A 600 8.49 -10.12 -14.07
N ILE A 601 9.07 -8.97 -14.42
CA ILE A 601 10.51 -8.74 -14.48
C ILE A 601 10.97 -8.18 -13.12
N LYS A 602 12.03 -8.74 -12.53
CA LYS A 602 12.59 -8.29 -11.24
C LYS A 602 14.06 -7.89 -11.38
N SER A 603 14.48 -6.81 -10.71
CA SER A 603 15.87 -6.35 -10.68
C SER A 603 16.60 -6.68 -9.37
N ILE A 604 17.92 -6.52 -9.36
CA ILE A 604 18.80 -6.90 -8.25
C ILE A 604 18.51 -6.06 -6.98
N ALA A 605 18.12 -4.79 -7.15
CA ALA A 605 17.71 -3.92 -6.05
C ALA A 605 16.19 -3.92 -5.78
N GLY A 606 15.45 -4.93 -6.26
CA GLY A 606 14.05 -5.17 -5.88
C GLY A 606 13.00 -4.36 -6.65
N GLY A 607 13.40 -3.63 -7.69
CA GLY A 607 12.46 -3.04 -8.64
C GLY A 607 11.73 -4.13 -9.45
N SER A 608 10.53 -3.83 -9.94
CA SER A 608 9.77 -4.78 -10.76
C SER A 608 8.84 -4.13 -11.78
N HIS A 609 8.59 -4.85 -12.88
CA HIS A 609 7.74 -4.41 -13.98
C HIS A 609 6.95 -5.59 -14.56
N GLU A 610 5.67 -5.38 -14.91
CA GLU A 610 4.80 -6.45 -15.41
C GLU A 610 4.37 -6.23 -16.86
N ILE A 611 4.33 -7.31 -17.64
CA ILE A 611 3.85 -7.32 -19.01
C ILE A 611 2.63 -8.25 -19.06
N GLU A 612 1.43 -7.68 -19.15
CA GLU A 612 0.16 -8.43 -19.17
C GLU A 612 0.00 -9.39 -20.36
N ASP A 613 0.69 -9.11 -21.47
CA ASP A 613 0.69 -9.93 -22.68
C ASP A 613 1.96 -9.67 -23.49
N PHE A 614 2.91 -10.62 -23.46
CA PHE A 614 4.16 -10.50 -24.19
C PHE A 614 3.95 -10.55 -25.71
N SER A 615 3.03 -11.39 -26.18
CA SER A 615 2.72 -11.54 -27.61
C SER A 615 2.18 -10.23 -28.19
N VAL A 616 1.27 -9.56 -27.50
CA VAL A 616 0.77 -8.23 -27.90
C VAL A 616 1.89 -7.19 -27.86
N LEU A 617 2.73 -7.17 -26.81
CA LEU A 617 3.83 -6.20 -26.70
C LEU A 617 4.85 -6.35 -27.85
N ALA A 618 5.25 -7.57 -28.21
CA ALA A 618 6.17 -7.84 -29.32
C ALA A 618 5.55 -7.63 -30.72
N SER A 619 4.23 -7.61 -30.82
CA SER A 619 3.50 -7.55 -32.09
C SER A 619 3.59 -6.20 -32.82
N LYS A 620 2.92 -6.11 -33.98
CA LYS A 620 2.72 -4.86 -34.71
C LYS A 620 1.85 -3.84 -33.94
N ALA A 621 1.09 -4.24 -32.91
CA ALA A 621 0.24 -3.33 -32.14
C ALA A 621 1.03 -2.26 -31.36
N SER A 622 2.24 -2.60 -30.91
CA SER A 622 3.15 -1.66 -30.25
C SER A 622 3.87 -0.73 -31.24
N ARG A 623 3.75 -0.94 -32.54
CA ARG A 623 4.47 -0.16 -33.56
C ARG A 623 3.65 1.04 -34.03
N VAL A 624 4.35 2.11 -34.36
CA VAL A 624 3.82 3.36 -34.89
C VAL A 624 4.68 3.76 -36.08
N LYS A 625 4.08 4.01 -37.25
CA LYS A 625 4.80 4.64 -38.37
C LYS A 625 4.74 6.14 -38.18
N LEU A 626 5.90 6.79 -38.11
CA LEU A 626 6.00 8.25 -38.02
C LEU A 626 5.74 8.89 -39.40
N PRO A 627 5.30 10.16 -39.48
CA PRO A 627 5.02 10.82 -40.76
C PRO A 627 6.26 10.94 -41.68
N ASN A 628 7.46 11.00 -41.10
CA ASN A 628 8.74 10.97 -41.82
C ASN A 628 9.12 9.57 -42.36
N GLY A 629 8.25 8.56 -42.21
CA GLY A 629 8.44 7.20 -42.70
C GLY A 629 9.12 6.24 -41.72
N GLN A 630 9.75 6.74 -40.65
CA GLN A 630 10.44 5.93 -39.64
C GLN A 630 9.47 5.10 -38.78
N LEU A 631 10.00 4.08 -38.10
CA LEU A 631 9.27 3.26 -37.13
C LEU A 631 9.58 3.74 -35.70
N ALA A 632 8.53 3.86 -34.90
CA ALA A 632 8.59 4.11 -33.47
C ALA A 632 7.83 3.00 -32.71
N PHE A 633 8.18 2.83 -31.44
CA PHE A 633 7.68 1.77 -30.59
C PHE A 633 7.05 2.34 -29.31
N ARG A 634 5.86 1.85 -28.97
CA ARG A 634 5.19 2.14 -27.71
C ARG A 634 5.83 1.29 -26.61
N SER A 635 6.24 1.92 -25.51
CA SER A 635 6.60 1.20 -24.28
C SER A 635 5.41 0.39 -23.74
N SER A 636 5.64 -0.45 -22.74
CA SER A 636 4.58 -0.84 -21.82
C SER A 636 3.84 0.38 -21.24
N LYS A 637 2.58 0.17 -20.81
CA LYS A 637 1.77 1.20 -20.14
C LYS A 637 2.14 1.29 -18.66
N LEU A 638 2.02 2.49 -18.09
CA LEU A 638 2.06 2.71 -16.65
C LEU A 638 0.67 3.09 -16.12
N GLY A 639 0.36 2.65 -14.91
CA GLY A 639 -0.93 2.87 -14.25
C GLY A 639 -2.09 2.04 -14.83
N LEU A 640 -3.21 1.99 -14.09
CA LEU A 640 -4.40 1.23 -14.47
C LEU A 640 -5.33 2.07 -15.36
N SER A 641 -5.39 1.78 -16.67
CA SER A 641 -6.27 2.47 -17.63
C SER A 641 -7.77 2.10 -17.45
N GLN A 642 -8.31 2.29 -16.25
CA GLN A 642 -9.62 1.78 -15.80
C GLN A 642 -10.60 2.88 -15.33
N MET A 643 -10.28 4.17 -15.55
CA MET A 643 -11.21 5.26 -15.22
C MET A 643 -12.39 5.29 -16.19
N ASN A 644 -13.63 5.20 -15.67
CA ASN A 644 -14.84 5.30 -16.48
C ASN A 644 -14.87 6.59 -17.32
N GLY A 645 -14.85 6.44 -18.65
CA GLY A 645 -14.80 7.55 -19.60
C GLY A 645 -13.39 7.96 -20.07
N SER A 646 -12.33 7.17 -19.78
CA SER A 646 -11.01 7.42 -20.35
C SER A 646 -10.94 6.99 -21.82
N THR A 647 -10.61 7.93 -22.72
CA THR A 647 -10.34 7.67 -24.14
C THR A 647 -8.84 7.47 -24.38
N PRO A 648 -8.42 6.51 -25.22
CA PRO A 648 -7.02 6.42 -25.67
C PRO A 648 -6.60 7.69 -26.41
N ASP A 649 -5.36 8.14 -26.20
CA ASP A 649 -4.80 9.33 -26.87
C ASP A 649 -3.30 9.17 -27.14
N GLN A 650 -2.76 9.92 -28.10
CA GLN A 650 -1.35 9.88 -28.48
C GLN A 650 -0.87 11.21 -29.10
N VAL A 651 0.28 11.70 -28.63
CA VAL A 651 0.96 12.88 -29.17
C VAL A 651 2.34 12.47 -29.69
N ILE A 652 2.60 12.73 -30.98
CA ILE A 652 3.91 12.58 -31.62
C ILE A 652 4.48 13.98 -31.79
N LEU A 653 5.66 14.25 -31.22
CA LEU A 653 6.22 15.60 -31.16
C LEU A 653 6.63 16.10 -32.55
N HIS A 654 6.26 17.34 -32.89
CA HIS A 654 6.70 17.97 -34.15
C HIS A 654 8.22 17.93 -34.29
N SER A 655 8.95 18.22 -33.21
CA SER A 655 10.42 18.17 -33.15
C SER A 655 11.06 16.79 -33.36
N ALA A 656 10.28 15.70 -33.31
CA ALA A 656 10.74 14.35 -33.64
C ALA A 656 10.48 13.97 -35.12
N VAL A 657 9.64 14.74 -35.82
CA VAL A 657 9.24 14.52 -37.22
C VAL A 657 9.91 15.53 -38.16
N HIS A 658 9.99 16.80 -37.72
CA HIS A 658 10.53 17.93 -38.47
C HIS A 658 11.73 18.53 -37.73
N GLN A 659 12.93 18.29 -38.25
CA GLN A 659 14.20 18.76 -37.67
C GLN A 659 14.31 20.29 -37.54
N SER A 660 13.46 21.04 -38.26
CA SER A 660 13.37 22.51 -38.20
C SER A 660 12.45 23.04 -37.08
N THR A 661 11.73 22.19 -36.36
CA THR A 661 10.85 22.61 -35.24
C THR A 661 11.50 22.26 -33.91
N LEU A 662 11.79 23.27 -33.09
CA LEU A 662 12.48 23.07 -31.81
C LEU A 662 11.50 23.18 -30.63
N LEU A 663 11.57 22.21 -29.71
CA LEU A 663 10.79 22.19 -28.48
C LEU A 663 11.46 23.13 -27.46
N THR A 664 10.76 24.19 -27.05
CA THR A 664 11.33 25.25 -26.20
C THR A 664 10.91 25.10 -24.73
N GLN A 665 9.69 24.63 -24.50
CA GLN A 665 9.07 24.57 -23.19
C GLN A 665 8.11 23.37 -23.09
N VAL A 666 7.97 22.80 -21.90
CA VAL A 666 6.87 21.89 -21.56
C VAL A 666 6.11 22.45 -20.37
N LYS A 667 4.78 22.42 -20.43
CA LYS A 667 3.88 22.81 -19.34
C LYS A 667 3.21 21.59 -18.75
N PHE A 668 3.14 21.56 -17.42
CA PHE A 668 2.47 20.52 -16.66
C PHE A 668 1.19 21.10 -16.07
N TYR A 669 0.08 20.43 -16.32
CA TYR A 669 -1.21 20.69 -15.72
C TYR A 669 -1.43 19.65 -14.62
N HIS A 670 -1.49 20.08 -13.35
CA HIS A 670 -1.44 19.17 -12.21
C HIS A 670 -2.06 19.72 -10.93
N GLY A 671 -2.51 18.80 -10.07
CA GLY A 671 -3.06 19.09 -8.75
C GLY A 671 -2.73 17.94 -7.79
N PHE A 672 -3.76 17.23 -7.30
CA PHE A 672 -3.54 15.99 -6.52
C PHE A 672 -2.96 14.83 -7.37
N ALA A 673 -3.07 14.94 -8.69
CA ALA A 673 -2.53 14.02 -9.69
C ALA A 673 -2.09 14.82 -10.93
N LEU A 674 -1.53 14.16 -11.95
CA LEU A 674 -1.28 14.78 -13.25
C LEU A 674 -2.58 14.90 -14.07
N ASP A 675 -2.93 16.12 -14.49
CA ASP A 675 -4.09 16.38 -15.35
C ASP A 675 -3.73 16.42 -16.85
N GLY A 676 -2.52 16.87 -17.21
CA GLY A 676 -2.04 16.92 -18.59
C GLY A 676 -0.61 17.46 -18.76
N VAL A 677 -0.09 17.32 -19.97
CA VAL A 677 1.25 17.80 -20.38
C VAL A 677 1.14 18.47 -21.75
N GLU A 678 1.68 19.67 -21.89
CA GLU A 678 1.62 20.48 -23.12
C GLU A 678 3.01 20.84 -23.61
N PHE A 679 3.34 20.40 -24.81
CA PHE A 679 4.63 20.60 -25.47
C PHE A 679 4.56 21.85 -26.33
N CYS A 680 5.44 22.84 -26.09
CA CYS A 680 5.42 24.16 -26.74
C CYS A 680 6.67 24.35 -27.62
N TYR A 681 6.47 24.87 -28.83
CA TYR A 681 7.49 25.00 -29.87
C TYR A 681 7.87 26.46 -30.14
N GLU A 682 9.01 26.65 -30.81
CA GLU A 682 9.54 27.97 -31.20
C GLU A 682 8.60 28.75 -32.15
N ASP A 683 7.84 28.04 -33.00
CA ASP A 683 6.83 28.60 -33.91
C ASP A 683 5.51 29.02 -33.22
N SER A 684 5.49 29.04 -31.88
CA SER A 684 4.32 29.28 -31.03
C SER A 684 3.20 28.24 -31.15
N THR A 685 3.41 27.12 -31.86
CA THR A 685 2.49 25.97 -31.81
C THR A 685 2.67 25.18 -30.51
N SER A 686 1.65 24.38 -30.16
CA SER A 686 1.73 23.47 -29.03
C SER A 686 0.89 22.20 -29.24
N GLN A 687 1.25 21.14 -28.54
CA GLN A 687 0.54 19.86 -28.52
C GLN A 687 0.21 19.48 -27.07
N LEU A 688 -1.08 19.31 -26.76
CA LEU A 688 -1.56 18.89 -25.43
C LEU A 688 -1.84 17.38 -25.40
N PHE A 689 -1.33 16.71 -24.38
CA PHE A 689 -1.70 15.35 -23.98
C PHE A 689 -2.42 15.40 -22.63
N GLY A 690 -3.66 14.92 -22.56
CA GLY A 690 -4.52 15.08 -21.39
C GLY A 690 -5.37 16.36 -21.45
N LYS A 691 -5.52 17.06 -20.33
CA LYS A 691 -6.38 18.26 -20.21
C LYS A 691 -5.66 19.39 -19.48
N ARG A 692 -6.09 20.64 -19.72
CA ARG A 692 -5.63 21.81 -18.95
C ARG A 692 -6.36 21.89 -17.60
N GLY A 693 -5.95 21.06 -16.64
CA GLY A 693 -6.50 20.98 -15.29
C GLY A 693 -5.55 21.47 -14.19
N GLY A 694 -6.09 21.72 -13.01
CA GLY A 694 -5.31 22.06 -11.82
C GLY A 694 -4.51 23.37 -11.95
N SER A 695 -3.30 23.34 -11.40
CA SER A 695 -2.29 24.39 -11.55
C SER A 695 -1.42 24.14 -12.80
N CYS A 696 -0.96 25.21 -13.45
CA CYS A 696 0.04 25.13 -14.51
C CYS A 696 1.44 25.28 -13.92
N SER A 697 2.43 24.56 -14.45
CA SER A 697 3.84 24.74 -14.10
C SER A 697 4.74 24.50 -15.30
N ASP A 698 5.64 25.43 -15.55
CA ASP A 698 6.43 25.50 -16.77
C ASP A 698 7.85 24.94 -16.56
N PHE A 699 8.37 24.22 -17.56
CA PHE A 699 9.73 23.72 -17.62
C PHE A 699 10.37 24.13 -18.95
N ASN A 700 11.35 25.04 -18.89
CA ASN A 700 12.03 25.58 -20.07
C ASN A 700 13.30 24.77 -20.37
N LEU A 701 13.52 24.45 -21.65
CA LEU A 701 14.71 23.75 -22.14
C LEU A 701 15.82 24.74 -22.51
N ASP A 702 17.09 24.39 -22.26
CA ASP A 702 18.25 25.16 -22.71
C ASP A 702 18.53 24.90 -24.19
N THR A 703 17.73 25.55 -25.04
CA THR A 703 17.78 25.42 -26.50
C THR A 703 19.15 25.78 -27.08
N ARG A 704 19.87 26.72 -26.45
CA ARG A 704 21.23 27.16 -26.83
C ARG A 704 22.28 26.06 -26.66
N LYS A 705 22.03 25.08 -25.78
CA LYS A 705 22.87 23.90 -25.57
C LYS A 705 22.32 22.63 -26.23
N GLY A 706 21.25 22.75 -27.03
CA GLY A 706 20.58 21.59 -27.63
C GLY A 706 19.93 20.66 -26.60
N GLU A 707 19.42 21.21 -25.49
CA GLU A 707 18.76 20.39 -24.48
C GLU A 707 17.45 19.79 -25.01
N CYS A 708 17.33 18.47 -24.93
CA CYS A 708 16.16 17.71 -25.35
C CYS A 708 15.72 16.73 -24.25
N ILE A 709 14.49 16.23 -24.36
CA ILE A 709 13.93 15.24 -23.42
C ILE A 709 14.52 13.86 -23.74
N THR A 710 15.18 13.24 -22.77
CA THR A 710 15.74 11.87 -22.87
C THR A 710 14.89 10.85 -22.13
N GLY A 711 13.98 11.27 -21.26
CA GLY A 711 13.07 10.38 -20.55
C GLY A 711 12.18 11.10 -19.55
N PHE A 712 11.46 10.30 -18.77
CA PHE A 712 10.58 10.77 -17.71
C PHE A 712 10.76 9.96 -16.43
N TYR A 713 10.49 10.58 -15.29
CA TYR A 713 10.22 9.89 -14.04
C TYR A 713 8.73 10.03 -13.71
N SER A 714 8.01 8.93 -13.74
CA SER A 714 6.57 8.85 -13.50
C SER A 714 6.28 8.27 -12.13
N ARG A 715 5.29 8.82 -11.43
CA ARG A 715 4.65 8.24 -10.25
C ARG A 715 3.28 7.74 -10.68
N SER A 716 3.00 6.45 -10.52
CA SER A 716 1.74 5.87 -10.99
C SER A 716 1.17 4.76 -10.10
N GLY A 717 -0.11 4.86 -9.79
CA GLY A 717 -0.97 3.83 -9.18
C GLY A 717 -2.17 3.53 -10.07
N PHE A 718 -3.37 3.95 -9.66
CA PHE A 718 -4.59 3.83 -10.48
C PHE A 718 -4.60 4.84 -11.66
N TRP A 719 -3.77 5.86 -11.61
CA TRP A 719 -3.55 6.89 -12.64
C TRP A 719 -2.06 7.31 -12.61
N ILE A 720 -1.69 8.36 -13.34
CA ILE A 720 -0.39 9.03 -13.17
C ILE A 720 -0.53 10.06 -12.05
N ASP A 721 0.01 9.74 -10.87
CA ASP A 721 0.00 10.62 -9.70
C ASP A 721 0.91 11.84 -9.89
N GLY A 722 2.04 11.67 -10.59
CA GLY A 722 2.94 12.78 -10.90
C GLY A 722 3.99 12.43 -11.96
N LEU A 723 4.62 13.46 -12.53
CA LEU A 723 5.57 13.31 -13.63
C LEU A 723 6.70 14.34 -13.56
N ALA A 724 7.93 13.92 -13.88
CA ALA A 724 9.10 14.77 -14.05
C ALA A 724 9.82 14.46 -15.38
N ILE A 725 10.44 15.46 -16.00
CA ILE A 725 11.28 15.31 -17.20
C ILE A 725 12.72 14.99 -16.81
N ILE A 726 13.39 14.20 -17.65
CA ILE A 726 14.84 13.97 -17.67
C ILE A 726 15.38 14.46 -19.02
N THR A 727 16.48 15.22 -19.02
CA THR A 727 17.03 15.87 -20.24
C THR A 727 18.40 15.34 -20.66
N SER A 728 18.84 15.70 -21.87
CA SER A 728 20.17 15.39 -22.41
C SER A 728 21.32 16.03 -21.64
N LEU A 729 21.07 17.15 -20.94
CA LEU A 729 22.04 17.79 -20.04
C LEU A 729 22.07 17.16 -18.64
N GLY A 730 21.35 16.06 -18.41
CA GLY A 730 21.26 15.40 -17.11
C GLY A 730 20.41 16.14 -16.09
N ARG A 731 19.67 17.19 -16.49
CA ARG A 731 18.69 17.83 -15.59
C ARG A 731 17.50 16.89 -15.39
N LYS A 732 17.05 16.76 -14.15
CA LYS A 732 15.76 16.18 -13.78
C LYS A 732 14.90 17.30 -13.18
N SER A 733 13.65 17.44 -13.63
CA SER A 733 12.72 18.40 -13.01
C SER A 733 12.26 17.92 -11.63
N GLN A 734 11.60 18.80 -10.87
CA GLN A 734 10.72 18.35 -9.79
C GLN A 734 9.60 17.47 -10.36
N VAL A 735 8.95 16.67 -9.51
CA VAL A 735 7.72 15.96 -9.88
C VAL A 735 6.56 16.95 -9.82
N TYR A 736 5.85 17.10 -10.94
CA TYR A 736 4.61 17.86 -11.04
C TYR A 736 3.43 16.90 -10.81
N GLY A 737 2.45 17.31 -10.01
CA GLY A 737 1.47 16.42 -9.38
C GLY A 737 1.93 15.94 -8.00
N ASN A 738 1.44 14.78 -7.58
CA ASN A 738 1.77 14.17 -6.30
C ASN A 738 3.06 13.34 -6.39
N ALA A 739 4.12 13.82 -5.73
CA ALA A 739 5.42 13.16 -5.69
C ALA A 739 5.43 11.84 -4.90
N ASP A 740 4.56 11.71 -3.90
CA ASP A 740 4.50 10.56 -2.98
C ASP A 740 3.46 9.51 -3.42
N GLY A 741 2.54 9.87 -4.31
CA GLY A 741 1.52 8.97 -4.86
C GLY A 741 2.12 7.82 -5.69
N GLY A 742 1.37 6.73 -5.80
CA GLY A 742 1.71 5.60 -6.68
C GLY A 742 3.06 4.93 -6.42
N SER A 743 3.54 4.22 -7.44
CA SER A 743 4.89 3.64 -7.52
C SER A 743 5.76 4.42 -8.50
N GLY A 744 7.07 4.47 -8.30
CA GLY A 744 8.01 5.21 -9.13
C GLY A 744 8.54 4.42 -10.32
N HIS A 745 8.59 5.05 -11.49
CA HIS A 745 8.99 4.45 -12.77
C HIS A 745 9.87 5.42 -13.57
N THR A 746 11.08 5.01 -13.93
CA THR A 746 11.99 5.77 -14.79
C THR A 746 11.90 5.25 -16.22
N LEU A 747 11.24 6.03 -17.08
CA LEU A 747 11.10 5.76 -18.51
C LEU A 747 12.25 6.43 -19.27
N MET A 748 13.26 5.64 -19.66
CA MET A 748 14.32 6.07 -20.59
C MET A 748 14.45 5.04 -21.73
N PRO A 749 14.42 5.47 -23.01
CA PRO A 749 14.60 4.56 -24.14
C PRO A 749 15.93 3.79 -24.08
N PRO A 750 15.99 2.55 -24.61
CA PRO A 750 17.23 1.78 -24.68
C PRO A 750 18.22 2.42 -25.67
N ARG A 751 19.51 2.06 -25.52
CA ARG A 751 20.59 2.58 -26.38
C ARG A 751 20.27 2.36 -27.87
N GLY A 752 20.46 3.41 -28.67
CA GLY A 752 20.11 3.45 -30.10
C GLY A 752 18.73 4.03 -30.39
N TYR A 753 17.86 4.15 -29.37
CA TYR A 753 16.52 4.73 -29.49
C TYR A 753 16.47 6.11 -28.81
N HIS A 754 15.53 6.94 -29.24
CA HIS A 754 15.29 8.28 -28.69
C HIS A 754 13.80 8.50 -28.45
N PHE A 755 13.46 9.48 -27.62
CA PHE A 755 12.08 9.83 -27.29
C PHE A 755 11.44 10.65 -28.43
N VAL A 756 10.22 10.27 -28.84
CA VAL A 756 9.51 10.88 -29.99
C VAL A 756 8.07 11.34 -29.69
N GLY A 757 7.53 11.01 -28.52
CA GLY A 757 6.13 11.28 -28.19
C GLY A 757 5.58 10.42 -27.04
N VAL A 758 4.39 10.79 -26.57
CA VAL A 758 3.68 10.15 -25.45
C VAL A 758 2.37 9.52 -25.92
N TYR A 759 1.93 8.45 -25.25
CA TYR A 759 0.66 7.80 -25.51
C TYR A 759 0.05 7.28 -24.21
N GLY A 760 -1.27 7.08 -24.18
CA GLY A 760 -1.95 6.56 -23.00
C GLY A 760 -3.46 6.68 -23.11
N SER A 761 -4.11 7.09 -22.02
CA SER A 761 -5.56 7.34 -21.97
C SER A 761 -5.87 8.49 -21.02
N SER A 762 -6.74 9.41 -21.44
CA SER A 762 -7.15 10.60 -20.70
C SER A 762 -8.67 10.68 -20.59
N VAL A 763 -9.20 11.38 -19.59
CA VAL A 763 -10.65 11.65 -19.47
C VAL A 763 -10.93 13.06 -19.97
N ASP A 764 -11.25 13.18 -21.26
CA ASP A 764 -11.73 14.42 -21.85
C ASP A 764 -13.27 14.43 -21.94
N LYS A 765 -13.90 15.29 -21.13
CA LYS A 765 -15.35 15.53 -21.17
C LYS A 765 -15.82 16.12 -22.50
N GLN A 766 -14.97 16.86 -23.21
CA GLN A 766 -15.33 17.62 -24.40
C GLN A 766 -15.39 16.71 -25.64
N LYS A 767 -14.39 15.85 -25.86
CA LYS A 767 -14.50 14.69 -26.78
C LYS A 767 -15.68 13.77 -26.44
N LYS A 768 -16.01 13.58 -25.15
CA LYS A 768 -17.11 12.70 -24.74
C LYS A 768 -18.50 13.25 -25.11
N LEU A 769 -18.76 14.53 -24.86
CA LEU A 769 -20.01 15.19 -25.25
C LEU A 769 -20.26 15.14 -26.77
N LEU A 770 -19.20 15.11 -27.58
CA LEU A 770 -19.25 14.98 -29.03
C LEU A 770 -19.39 13.53 -29.55
N SER A 771 -19.48 12.53 -28.67
CA SER A 771 -19.51 11.11 -29.08
C SER A 771 -20.60 10.24 -28.43
N GLU A 772 -21.35 10.73 -27.44
CA GLU A 772 -22.46 9.96 -26.83
C GLU A 772 -23.82 10.03 -27.58
N GLU A 773 -23.94 10.78 -28.69
CA GLU A 773 -25.18 10.91 -29.48
C GLU A 773 -25.50 9.69 -30.39
N THR A 774 -25.27 8.46 -29.91
CA THR A 774 -25.57 7.22 -30.66
C THR A 774 -26.28 6.16 -29.81
N GLY A 775 -27.44 6.51 -29.22
CA GLY A 775 -28.27 5.55 -28.49
C GLY A 775 -29.74 5.96 -28.32
N HIS A 776 -30.67 5.12 -28.78
CA HIS A 776 -32.12 5.36 -28.65
C HIS A 776 -32.57 5.39 -27.18
N PHE A 777 -33.32 6.43 -26.81
CA PHE A 777 -33.97 6.61 -25.49
C PHE A 777 -33.03 6.59 -24.26
N SER A 778 -31.74 6.92 -24.44
CA SER A 778 -30.78 7.07 -23.33
C SER A 778 -31.17 8.22 -22.37
N LEU A 779 -31.55 9.38 -22.92
CA LEU A 779 -31.80 10.63 -22.20
C LEU A 779 -32.81 10.49 -21.05
N ILE A 780 -34.00 9.97 -21.35
CA ILE A 780 -35.09 9.76 -20.37
C ILE A 780 -34.66 8.85 -19.23
N ARG A 781 -33.75 7.90 -19.50
CA ARG A 781 -33.24 6.93 -18.52
C ARG A 781 -32.14 7.49 -17.62
N ALA A 782 -31.56 8.64 -17.96
CA ALA A 782 -30.53 9.33 -17.18
C ALA A 782 -31.13 10.31 -16.14
N MET A 783 -32.32 10.85 -16.41
CA MET A 783 -32.93 11.91 -15.61
C MET A 783 -33.12 11.51 -14.14
N HIS A 784 -32.70 12.38 -13.22
CA HIS A 784 -32.89 12.21 -11.80
C HIS A 784 -34.21 12.83 -11.33
N LEU A 785 -34.66 12.46 -10.12
CA LEU A 785 -35.91 12.99 -9.53
C LEU A 785 -35.87 14.50 -9.23
N ALA A 786 -34.70 15.13 -9.23
CA ALA A 786 -34.60 16.59 -9.18
C ALA A 786 -34.93 17.16 -10.58
N ASP A 787 -34.20 16.71 -11.59
CA ASP A 787 -34.36 17.08 -13.00
C ASP A 787 -35.84 16.98 -13.47
N LEU A 788 -36.58 15.94 -13.07
CA LEU A 788 -38.01 15.79 -13.38
C LEU A 788 -38.92 16.83 -12.69
N ILE A 789 -38.52 17.37 -11.54
CA ILE A 789 -39.24 18.46 -10.86
C ILE A 789 -38.88 19.80 -11.51
N THR A 790 -37.65 19.97 -11.98
CA THR A 790 -37.22 21.10 -12.80
C THR A 790 -38.00 21.18 -14.13
N GLU A 791 -38.30 20.04 -14.75
CA GLU A 791 -39.23 19.98 -15.89
C GLU A 791 -40.65 20.47 -15.55
N LEU A 792 -41.11 20.35 -14.30
CA LEU A 792 -42.39 20.91 -13.86
C LEU A 792 -42.36 22.44 -13.71
N ASN A 793 -41.20 23.04 -13.37
CA ASN A 793 -41.01 24.49 -13.47
C ASN A 793 -41.18 24.92 -14.95
N GLY A 794 -40.41 24.33 -15.86
CA GLY A 794 -40.50 24.64 -17.30
C GLY A 794 -41.89 24.42 -17.90
N PHE A 795 -42.59 23.35 -17.49
CA PHE A 795 -43.98 23.09 -17.87
C PHE A 795 -44.93 24.21 -17.43
N CYS A 796 -44.76 24.75 -16.22
CA CYS A 796 -45.57 25.88 -15.75
C CYS A 796 -45.30 27.15 -16.57
N GLY A 797 -44.04 27.43 -16.93
CA GLY A 797 -43.69 28.53 -17.83
C GLY A 797 -44.33 28.38 -19.22
N VAL A 798 -44.23 27.21 -19.85
CA VAL A 798 -44.84 26.92 -21.17
C VAL A 798 -46.38 27.01 -21.10
N MET A 799 -47.01 26.45 -20.07
CA MET A 799 -48.46 26.53 -19.89
C MET A 799 -48.93 27.96 -19.58
N SER A 800 -48.11 28.78 -18.93
CA SER A 800 -48.38 30.22 -18.77
C SER A 800 -48.38 30.94 -20.12
N ILE A 801 -47.37 30.67 -20.96
CA ILE A 801 -47.28 31.21 -22.32
C ILE A 801 -48.51 30.82 -23.15
N PHE A 802 -48.89 29.53 -23.16
CA PHE A 802 -50.09 29.07 -23.87
C PHE A 802 -51.39 29.67 -23.31
N SER A 803 -51.49 29.88 -22.00
CA SER A 803 -52.67 30.49 -21.37
C SER A 803 -52.80 31.97 -21.75
N SER A 804 -51.69 32.72 -21.76
CA SER A 804 -51.63 34.11 -22.22
C SER A 804 -51.95 34.23 -23.72
N LEU A 805 -51.44 33.33 -24.57
CA LEU A 805 -51.79 33.28 -25.99
C LEU A 805 -53.28 32.90 -26.22
N ARG A 806 -53.83 31.99 -25.41
CA ARG A 806 -55.25 31.61 -25.45
C ARG A 806 -56.18 32.74 -25.00
N TYR A 807 -55.72 33.65 -24.14
CA TYR A 807 -56.43 34.90 -23.86
C TYR A 807 -56.43 35.81 -25.11
N CYS A 808 -55.29 36.00 -25.79
CA CYS A 808 -55.20 36.81 -27.01
C CYS A 808 -56.07 36.32 -28.18
N LEU A 809 -56.38 35.02 -28.23
CA LEU A 809 -57.26 34.40 -29.24
C LEU A 809 -58.72 34.29 -28.78
N GLY A 810 -59.04 34.67 -27.54
CA GLY A 810 -60.37 34.56 -26.93
C GLY A 810 -61.18 35.86 -27.01
N SER A 811 -62.39 35.83 -26.45
CA SER A 811 -63.14 37.06 -26.18
C SER A 811 -62.46 37.85 -25.05
N PRO A 812 -62.26 39.18 -25.16
CA PRO A 812 -61.57 39.98 -24.14
C PRO A 812 -62.18 39.91 -22.73
N SER A 813 -63.47 39.56 -22.59
CA SER A 813 -64.12 39.36 -21.29
C SER A 813 -63.74 38.04 -20.59
N ALA A 814 -63.10 37.10 -21.29
CA ALA A 814 -62.77 35.76 -20.80
C ALA A 814 -61.44 35.70 -20.02
N HIS A 815 -61.33 36.51 -18.96
CA HIS A 815 -60.14 36.68 -18.10
C HIS A 815 -59.57 35.39 -17.47
N GLY A 816 -60.31 34.27 -17.46
CA GLY A 816 -59.88 33.02 -16.81
C GLY A 816 -58.56 32.46 -17.33
N ASN A 817 -58.29 32.57 -18.64
CA ASN A 817 -56.99 32.16 -19.22
C ASN A 817 -55.84 33.06 -18.73
N LEU A 818 -56.11 34.35 -18.54
CA LEU A 818 -55.10 35.32 -18.09
C LEU A 818 -54.78 35.14 -16.59
N TRP A 819 -55.80 34.87 -15.77
CA TRP A 819 -55.61 34.45 -14.37
C TRP A 819 -54.82 33.13 -14.26
N LEU A 820 -55.07 32.16 -15.14
CA LEU A 820 -54.32 30.90 -15.17
C LEU A 820 -52.84 31.14 -15.49
N ALA A 821 -52.52 32.01 -16.46
CA ALA A 821 -51.14 32.41 -16.75
C ALA A 821 -50.45 33.04 -15.52
N MET A 822 -51.11 34.01 -14.88
CA MET A 822 -50.59 34.68 -13.69
C MET A 822 -50.38 33.73 -12.51
N PHE A 823 -51.20 32.68 -12.36
CA PHE A 823 -51.04 31.65 -11.32
C PHE A 823 -49.91 30.65 -11.60
N LEU A 824 -49.67 30.31 -12.87
CA LEU A 824 -48.68 29.30 -13.24
C LEU A 824 -47.23 29.74 -12.98
N MET A 825 -46.91 31.02 -13.12
CA MET A 825 -45.53 31.50 -12.86
C MET A 825 -45.11 31.34 -11.37
N PRO A 826 -45.90 31.74 -10.36
CA PRO A 826 -45.66 31.38 -8.96
C PRO A 826 -45.63 29.87 -8.68
N LEU A 827 -46.39 29.06 -9.42
CA LEU A 827 -46.35 27.60 -9.30
C LEU A 827 -45.02 27.02 -9.84
N GLY A 828 -44.44 27.61 -10.88
CA GLY A 828 -43.07 27.29 -11.34
C GLY A 828 -42.02 27.49 -10.24
N LEU A 829 -42.11 28.60 -9.48
CA LEU A 829 -41.20 28.90 -8.36
C LEU A 829 -41.33 27.89 -7.21
N PHE A 830 -42.53 27.34 -7.01
CA PHE A 830 -42.72 26.26 -6.05
C PHE A 830 -41.99 24.97 -6.47
N PHE A 831 -41.88 24.71 -7.78
CA PHE A 831 -41.16 23.54 -8.30
C PHE A 831 -39.63 23.72 -8.28
N ASP A 832 -39.06 24.86 -8.69
CA ASP A 832 -37.62 25.20 -8.49
C ASP A 832 -37.21 24.95 -7.02
N PHE A 833 -37.93 25.59 -6.09
CA PHE A 833 -37.64 25.47 -4.67
C PHE A 833 -37.77 24.03 -4.14
N MET A 834 -38.53 23.17 -4.83
CA MET A 834 -38.62 21.74 -4.53
C MET A 834 -37.47 20.93 -5.12
N ASP A 835 -37.06 21.13 -6.37
CA ASP A 835 -35.96 20.36 -6.96
C ASP A 835 -34.63 20.63 -6.22
N GLY A 836 -34.36 21.89 -5.90
CA GLY A 836 -33.18 22.28 -5.13
C GLY A 836 -33.19 21.67 -3.73
N LYS A 837 -34.36 21.40 -3.14
CA LYS A 837 -34.49 20.64 -1.89
C LYS A 837 -34.27 19.14 -2.10
N VAL A 838 -34.78 18.55 -3.18
CA VAL A 838 -34.64 17.13 -3.50
C VAL A 838 -33.19 16.77 -3.84
N ALA A 839 -32.48 17.60 -4.62
CA ALA A 839 -31.06 17.45 -4.92
C ALA A 839 -30.20 17.48 -3.64
N ARG A 840 -30.42 18.48 -2.77
CA ARG A 840 -29.74 18.61 -1.46
C ARG A 840 -30.06 17.42 -0.53
N TRP A 841 -31.30 16.95 -0.47
CA TRP A 841 -31.69 15.78 0.33
C TRP A 841 -31.02 14.49 -0.16
N ARG A 842 -30.87 14.31 -1.48
CA ARG A 842 -30.25 13.11 -2.09
C ARG A 842 -28.73 13.14 -2.17
N LYS A 843 -28.07 14.26 -1.83
CA LYS A 843 -26.62 14.49 -2.01
C LYS A 843 -26.14 14.18 -3.44
N LYS A 844 -26.99 14.42 -4.44
CA LYS A 844 -26.68 14.22 -5.87
C LYS A 844 -27.13 15.44 -6.66
N SER A 845 -26.18 16.08 -7.32
CA SER A 845 -26.37 17.17 -8.27
C SER A 845 -25.82 16.75 -9.63
N SER A 846 -26.67 16.73 -10.65
CA SER A 846 -26.29 16.49 -12.05
C SER A 846 -25.85 17.81 -12.70
N LEU A 847 -24.85 17.78 -13.58
CA LEU A 847 -24.52 18.94 -14.41
C LEU A 847 -25.64 19.23 -15.42
N MET A 848 -26.27 18.17 -15.95
CA MET A 848 -27.45 18.26 -16.80
C MET A 848 -28.63 18.97 -16.10
N GLY A 849 -28.89 18.67 -14.83
CA GLY A 849 -29.93 19.34 -14.05
C GLY A 849 -29.68 20.83 -13.87
N GLN A 850 -28.42 21.26 -13.70
CA GLN A 850 -28.08 22.69 -13.56
C GLN A 850 -28.34 23.50 -14.85
N GLU A 851 -28.07 22.92 -16.03
CA GLU A 851 -28.38 23.59 -17.29
C GLU A 851 -29.90 23.54 -17.60
N LEU A 852 -30.58 22.43 -17.27
CA LEU A 852 -32.05 22.33 -17.37
C LEU A 852 -32.78 23.33 -16.46
N ASP A 853 -32.28 23.53 -15.24
CA ASP A 853 -32.75 24.53 -14.27
C ASP A 853 -32.72 25.93 -14.86
N SER A 854 -31.55 26.33 -15.38
CA SER A 854 -31.40 27.63 -16.05
C SER A 854 -32.28 27.80 -17.30
N LEU A 855 -32.55 26.72 -18.04
CA LEU A 855 -33.46 26.77 -19.19
C LEU A 855 -34.94 26.87 -18.76
N ALA A 856 -35.34 26.16 -17.71
CA ALA A 856 -36.69 26.25 -17.13
C ALA A 856 -36.95 27.65 -16.56
N ASP A 857 -36.01 28.21 -15.80
CA ASP A 857 -36.09 29.54 -15.21
C ASP A 857 -36.20 30.66 -16.25
N LEU A 858 -35.48 30.54 -17.37
CA LEU A 858 -35.61 31.48 -18.49
C LEU A 858 -37.03 31.49 -19.07
N ILE A 859 -37.66 30.32 -19.20
CA ILE A 859 -39.02 30.20 -19.72
C ILE A 859 -40.03 30.73 -18.69
N SER A 860 -39.94 30.31 -17.43
CA SER A 860 -40.90 30.66 -16.37
C SER A 860 -40.80 32.09 -15.85
N PHE A 861 -39.60 32.70 -15.83
CA PHE A 861 -39.36 34.01 -15.21
C PHE A 861 -38.78 35.06 -16.16
N GLY A 862 -38.36 34.67 -17.36
CA GLY A 862 -38.06 35.59 -18.47
C GLY A 862 -39.19 35.65 -19.49
N VAL A 863 -39.45 34.57 -20.21
CA VAL A 863 -40.37 34.55 -21.36
C VAL A 863 -41.84 34.65 -20.93
N ALA A 864 -42.28 33.86 -19.94
CA ALA A 864 -43.69 33.82 -19.52
C ALA A 864 -44.20 35.17 -18.96
N PRO A 865 -43.45 35.94 -18.14
CA PRO A 865 -43.87 37.28 -17.74
C PRO A 865 -43.98 38.24 -18.93
N ALA A 866 -43.04 38.19 -19.87
CA ALA A 866 -43.04 39.06 -21.05
C ALA A 866 -44.23 38.79 -21.99
N VAL A 867 -44.51 37.52 -22.29
CA VAL A 867 -45.69 37.12 -23.08
C VAL A 867 -47.00 37.46 -22.35
N SER A 868 -47.02 37.35 -21.02
CA SER A 868 -48.20 37.73 -20.22
C SER A 868 -48.43 39.24 -20.19
N ALA A 869 -47.38 40.05 -20.27
CA ALA A 869 -47.47 41.50 -20.40
C ALA A 869 -48.03 41.93 -21.77
N PHE A 870 -47.57 41.28 -22.85
CA PHE A 870 -48.16 41.43 -24.19
C PHE A 870 -49.64 41.04 -24.21
N ALA A 871 -50.00 39.93 -23.54
CA ALA A 871 -51.39 39.50 -23.43
C ALA A 871 -52.26 40.51 -22.67
N VAL A 872 -51.76 41.02 -21.54
CA VAL A 872 -52.36 42.10 -20.73
C VAL A 872 -52.57 43.40 -21.51
N GLY A 873 -51.67 43.76 -22.43
CA GLY A 873 -51.88 44.88 -23.36
C GLY A 873 -50.63 45.61 -23.87
N LEU A 874 -49.41 45.25 -23.42
CA LEU A 874 -48.17 45.87 -23.87
C LEU A 874 -47.77 45.39 -25.29
N ARG A 875 -48.39 46.00 -26.31
CA ARG A 875 -48.42 45.52 -27.70
C ARG A 875 -47.84 46.50 -28.74
N THR A 876 -47.21 47.59 -28.32
CA THR A 876 -46.59 48.53 -29.26
C THR A 876 -45.24 47.99 -29.77
N PRO A 877 -44.70 48.50 -30.90
CA PRO A 877 -43.37 48.12 -31.39
C PRO A 877 -42.25 48.35 -30.36
N ALA A 878 -42.35 49.43 -29.58
CA ALA A 878 -41.40 49.76 -28.52
C ALA A 878 -41.58 48.88 -27.28
N ASP A 879 -42.83 48.54 -26.91
CA ASP A 879 -43.09 47.56 -25.84
C ASP A 879 -42.43 46.21 -26.18
N HIS A 880 -42.60 45.72 -27.42
CA HIS A 880 -41.98 44.47 -27.87
C HIS A 880 -40.45 44.49 -27.75
N PHE A 881 -39.81 45.60 -28.09
CA PHE A 881 -38.36 45.75 -27.96
C PHE A 881 -37.91 45.70 -26.49
N LEU A 882 -38.62 46.39 -25.59
CA LEU A 882 -38.27 46.47 -24.17
C LEU A 882 -38.59 45.16 -23.41
N LEU A 883 -39.65 44.45 -23.79
CA LEU A 883 -39.94 43.09 -23.33
C LEU A 883 -38.89 42.09 -23.82
N THR A 884 -38.43 42.21 -25.08
CA THR A 884 -37.34 41.38 -25.63
C THR A 884 -36.02 41.64 -24.91
N PHE A 885 -35.69 42.91 -24.64
CA PHE A 885 -34.50 43.28 -23.87
C PHE A 885 -34.50 42.65 -22.47
N PHE A 886 -35.64 42.65 -21.78
CA PHE A 886 -35.80 41.98 -20.48
C PHE A 886 -35.50 40.47 -20.56
N VAL A 887 -36.03 39.76 -21.57
CA VAL A 887 -35.73 38.33 -21.79
C VAL A 887 -34.24 38.09 -22.05
N LEU A 888 -33.60 38.94 -22.86
CA LEU A 888 -32.17 38.85 -23.15
C LEU A 888 -31.29 39.15 -21.91
N CYS A 889 -31.73 40.04 -21.02
CA CYS A 889 -31.08 40.23 -19.71
C CYS A 889 -31.19 38.98 -18.84
N GLY A 890 -32.36 38.33 -18.80
CA GLY A 890 -32.57 37.06 -18.09
C GLY A 890 -31.65 35.95 -18.60
N LEU A 891 -31.60 35.74 -19.91
CA LEU A 891 -30.72 34.78 -20.58
C LEU A 891 -29.24 35.05 -20.26
N THR A 892 -28.78 36.28 -20.48
CA THR A 892 -27.39 36.71 -20.22
C THR A 892 -26.98 36.44 -18.77
N ARG A 893 -27.91 36.71 -17.84
CA ARG A 893 -27.71 36.52 -16.42
C ARG A 893 -27.59 35.05 -16.03
N LEU A 894 -28.45 34.19 -16.57
CA LEU A 894 -28.45 32.75 -16.28
C LEU A 894 -27.19 32.07 -16.84
N ALA A 895 -26.80 32.40 -18.08
CA ALA A 895 -25.53 31.98 -18.65
C ALA A 895 -24.33 32.45 -17.77
N ARG A 896 -24.36 33.68 -17.26
CA ARG A 896 -23.34 34.19 -16.31
C ARG A 896 -23.34 33.42 -14.98
N PHE A 897 -24.49 32.98 -14.48
CA PHE A 897 -24.59 32.21 -13.25
C PHE A 897 -23.88 30.85 -13.40
N ASN A 898 -24.20 30.07 -14.43
CA ASN A 898 -23.63 28.73 -14.59
C ASN A 898 -22.10 28.73 -14.72
N ILE A 899 -21.52 29.72 -15.42
CA ILE A 899 -20.05 29.84 -15.52
C ILE A 899 -19.37 30.40 -14.26
N THR A 900 -20.10 31.09 -13.35
CA THR A 900 -19.51 31.70 -12.14
C THR A 900 -19.67 30.88 -10.86
N VAL A 901 -20.64 29.97 -10.78
CA VAL A 901 -20.92 29.14 -9.57
C VAL A 901 -19.68 28.37 -9.07
N GLY A 902 -18.76 27.98 -9.95
CA GLY A 902 -17.48 27.35 -9.57
C GLY A 902 -16.48 28.29 -8.88
N ASN A 903 -16.48 29.57 -9.26
CA ASN A 903 -15.37 30.52 -9.04
C ASN A 903 -15.66 31.61 -7.99
N VAL A 904 -16.91 31.76 -7.51
CA VAL A 904 -17.23 32.71 -6.43
C VAL A 904 -16.53 32.27 -5.13
N PRO A 905 -15.82 33.17 -4.42
CA PRO A 905 -15.14 32.83 -3.17
C PRO A 905 -16.15 32.36 -2.10
N LYS A 906 -15.79 31.26 -1.43
CA LYS A 906 -16.60 30.58 -0.41
C LYS A 906 -16.04 30.90 0.97
N ASP A 907 -16.92 31.11 1.95
CA ASP A 907 -16.52 31.18 3.35
C ASP A 907 -16.02 29.83 3.87
N ALA A 908 -15.45 29.81 5.08
CA ALA A 908 -15.00 28.62 5.78
C ALA A 908 -16.08 27.52 5.99
N THR A 909 -17.36 27.84 5.72
CA THR A 909 -18.50 26.91 5.75
C THR A 909 -18.99 26.48 4.35
N GLY A 910 -18.29 26.86 3.28
CA GLY A 910 -18.57 26.47 1.90
C GLY A 910 -19.65 27.28 1.17
N LYS A 911 -20.30 28.25 1.82
CA LYS A 911 -21.31 29.14 1.22
C LYS A 911 -20.66 30.34 0.49
N SER A 912 -21.31 30.81 -0.59
CA SER A 912 -21.02 32.09 -1.26
C SER A 912 -21.78 33.25 -0.61
N LYS A 913 -21.13 34.38 -0.32
CA LYS A 913 -21.69 35.50 0.47
C LYS A 913 -22.95 36.17 -0.12
N TYR A 914 -22.99 36.35 -1.44
CA TYR A 914 -24.02 37.16 -2.10
C TYR A 914 -24.36 36.62 -3.50
N PHE A 915 -25.49 37.09 -4.04
CA PHE A 915 -25.75 37.15 -5.48
C PHE A 915 -25.29 38.51 -6.02
N GLU A 916 -24.72 38.53 -7.23
CA GLU A 916 -24.66 39.73 -8.06
C GLU A 916 -25.96 39.83 -8.89
N GLY A 917 -26.64 40.97 -8.83
CA GLY A 917 -27.92 41.22 -9.50
C GLY A 917 -29.14 40.57 -8.83
N THR A 918 -30.33 41.13 -9.06
CA THR A 918 -31.62 40.62 -8.52
C THR A 918 -31.97 39.25 -9.11
N PRO A 919 -32.25 38.16 -8.35
CA PRO A 919 -32.59 36.82 -8.86
C PRO A 919 -33.66 36.81 -9.97
N ILE A 920 -33.64 35.87 -10.93
CA ILE A 920 -34.60 35.94 -12.05
C ILE A 920 -36.08 35.82 -11.61
N PRO A 921 -36.45 35.05 -10.56
CA PRO A 921 -37.82 35.05 -10.05
C PRO A 921 -38.29 36.38 -9.43
N THR A 922 -37.44 37.42 -9.31
CA THR A 922 -37.93 38.75 -8.89
C THR A 922 -38.88 39.37 -9.90
N SER A 923 -38.92 38.86 -11.15
CA SER A 923 -39.93 39.24 -12.15
C SER A 923 -41.37 38.91 -11.72
N LEU A 924 -41.56 37.98 -10.77
CA LEU A 924 -42.87 37.70 -10.17
C LEU A 924 -43.48 38.89 -9.43
N SER A 925 -42.67 39.89 -9.02
CA SER A 925 -43.19 41.17 -8.52
C SER A 925 -44.00 41.93 -9.59
N ILE A 926 -43.55 41.85 -10.85
CA ILE A 926 -44.27 42.41 -12.01
C ILE A 926 -45.48 41.53 -12.34
N THR A 927 -45.36 40.20 -12.26
CA THR A 927 -46.51 39.27 -12.41
C THR A 927 -47.61 39.55 -11.38
N PHE A 928 -47.25 39.82 -10.13
CA PHE A 928 -48.21 40.21 -9.08
C PHE A 928 -48.86 41.57 -9.38
N LEU A 929 -48.09 42.54 -9.87
CA LEU A 929 -48.62 43.85 -10.27
C LEU A 929 -49.57 43.76 -11.47
N MET A 930 -49.26 42.93 -12.47
CA MET A 930 -50.16 42.63 -13.59
C MET A 930 -51.43 41.89 -13.11
N SER A 931 -51.31 40.99 -12.14
CA SER A 931 -52.46 40.34 -11.49
C SER A 931 -53.38 41.36 -10.80
N TYR A 932 -52.80 42.38 -10.16
CA TYR A 932 -53.55 43.48 -9.58
C TYR A 932 -54.24 44.34 -10.66
N TRP A 933 -53.57 44.64 -11.78
CA TRP A 933 -54.20 45.35 -12.91
C TRP A 933 -55.42 44.58 -13.45
N ILE A 934 -55.29 43.26 -13.64
CA ILE A 934 -56.40 42.37 -14.04
C ILE A 934 -57.55 42.43 -13.02
N SER A 935 -57.25 42.44 -11.72
CA SER A 935 -58.28 42.58 -10.65
C SER A 935 -59.02 43.93 -10.66
N LYS A 936 -58.49 44.94 -11.36
CA LYS A 936 -59.10 46.26 -11.54
C LYS A 936 -59.68 46.49 -12.94
N GLY A 937 -59.57 45.51 -13.85
CA GLY A 937 -59.93 45.69 -15.26
C GLY A 937 -58.98 46.62 -16.04
N TRP A 938 -57.81 46.93 -15.49
CA TRP A 938 -56.82 47.82 -16.10
C TRP A 938 -55.96 47.08 -17.14
N ILE A 939 -56.61 46.66 -18.23
CA ILE A 939 -56.00 45.85 -19.29
C ILE A 939 -56.38 46.40 -20.67
N LEU A 940 -55.62 46.01 -21.69
CA LEU A 940 -55.74 46.52 -23.06
C LEU A 940 -55.69 48.07 -23.05
N GLU A 941 -56.72 48.74 -23.57
CA GLU A 941 -56.83 50.21 -23.64
C GLU A 941 -56.88 50.88 -22.25
N ASN A 942 -57.21 50.14 -21.18
CA ASN A 942 -57.33 50.67 -19.81
C ASN A 942 -56.05 50.49 -18.97
N LEU A 943 -54.89 50.31 -19.60
CA LEU A 943 -53.62 50.15 -18.89
C LEU A 943 -53.20 51.42 -18.13
N PRO A 944 -52.61 51.30 -16.93
CA PRO A 944 -52.22 52.46 -16.14
C PRO A 944 -51.11 53.24 -16.85
N LEU A 945 -51.22 54.58 -16.80
CA LEU A 945 -50.39 55.56 -17.53
C LEU A 945 -50.61 55.65 -19.06
N GLY A 946 -51.45 54.79 -19.66
CA GLY A 946 -51.80 54.84 -21.09
C GLY A 946 -50.61 54.59 -22.03
N THR A 947 -50.73 55.01 -23.30
CA THR A 947 -49.58 55.11 -24.21
C THR A 947 -49.01 56.53 -24.22
N TRP A 948 -47.68 56.63 -24.38
CA TRP A 948 -46.96 57.87 -24.64
C TRP A 948 -46.43 57.85 -26.08
N ALA A 949 -46.23 59.05 -26.66
CA ALA A 949 -45.85 59.24 -28.06
C ALA A 949 -46.84 58.59 -29.07
N THR A 950 -48.13 58.60 -28.71
CA THR A 950 -49.25 58.03 -29.47
C THR A 950 -49.27 58.48 -30.93
N GLY A 951 -49.41 57.53 -31.86
CA GLY A 951 -49.40 57.80 -33.30
C GLY A 951 -48.01 57.99 -33.92
N THR A 952 -46.92 57.76 -33.17
CA THR A 952 -45.54 57.72 -33.68
C THR A 952 -44.99 56.29 -33.71
N ILE A 953 -43.92 56.06 -34.47
CA ILE A 953 -43.21 54.76 -34.49
C ILE A 953 -42.57 54.39 -33.13
N PHE A 954 -42.53 55.34 -32.18
CA PHE A 954 -42.00 55.17 -30.83
C PHE A 954 -43.10 55.11 -29.76
N GLU A 955 -44.37 54.94 -30.14
CA GLU A 955 -45.46 54.77 -29.18
C GLU A 955 -45.18 53.62 -28.21
N PHE A 956 -45.35 53.85 -26.91
CA PHE A 956 -45.04 52.86 -25.85
C PHE A 956 -45.89 53.07 -24.60
N HIS A 957 -46.07 52.01 -23.80
CA HIS A 957 -46.68 52.12 -22.48
C HIS A 957 -45.61 52.39 -21.42
N PRO A 958 -45.68 53.48 -20.62
CA PRO A 958 -44.65 53.80 -19.62
C PRO A 958 -44.39 52.68 -18.60
N VAL A 959 -45.42 51.87 -18.32
CA VAL A 959 -45.32 50.71 -17.42
C VAL A 959 -44.43 49.58 -17.94
N VAL A 960 -44.10 49.52 -19.24
CA VAL A 960 -43.08 48.58 -19.76
C VAL A 960 -41.68 48.90 -19.23
N GLY A 961 -41.45 50.14 -18.76
CA GLY A 961 -40.23 50.55 -18.07
C GLY A 961 -39.90 49.72 -16.82
N LEU A 962 -40.89 49.05 -16.22
CA LEU A 962 -40.68 48.10 -15.12
C LEU A 962 -39.89 46.86 -15.56
N PHE A 963 -40.13 46.35 -16.78
CA PHE A 963 -39.37 45.24 -17.35
C PHE A 963 -37.94 45.66 -17.71
N LEU A 964 -37.78 46.87 -18.28
CA LEU A 964 -36.46 47.47 -18.55
C LEU A 964 -35.63 47.61 -17.27
N LEU A 965 -36.21 48.20 -16.21
CA LEU A 965 -35.58 48.35 -14.91
C LEU A 965 -35.18 46.98 -14.32
N SER A 966 -36.09 46.00 -14.38
CA SER A 966 -35.82 44.65 -13.88
C SER A 966 -34.68 43.97 -14.64
N GLY A 967 -34.59 44.11 -15.97
CA GLY A 967 -33.51 43.54 -16.77
C GLY A 967 -32.13 44.14 -16.41
N ILE A 968 -32.09 45.45 -16.18
CA ILE A 968 -30.89 46.16 -15.70
C ILE A 968 -30.50 45.68 -14.29
N CYS A 969 -31.47 45.52 -13.38
CA CYS A 969 -31.21 45.00 -12.04
C CYS A 969 -30.73 43.53 -12.02
N MET A 970 -31.17 42.70 -12.97
CA MET A 970 -30.69 41.31 -13.11
C MET A 970 -29.25 41.22 -13.61
N THR A 971 -28.81 42.18 -14.43
CA THR A 971 -27.48 42.17 -15.09
C THR A 971 -26.42 43.01 -14.37
N SER A 972 -26.82 43.86 -13.42
CA SER A 972 -25.93 44.73 -12.64
C SER A 972 -24.90 43.97 -11.79
N LYS A 973 -23.63 44.38 -11.91
CA LYS A 973 -22.52 43.94 -11.04
C LYS A 973 -22.46 44.67 -9.70
N THR A 974 -23.16 45.79 -9.56
CA THR A 974 -23.06 46.66 -8.35
C THR A 974 -24.06 46.25 -7.28
N ILE A 975 -25.19 45.63 -7.67
CA ILE A 975 -26.22 45.14 -6.75
C ILE A 975 -25.76 43.82 -6.13
N HIS A 976 -25.55 43.82 -4.82
CA HIS A 976 -25.14 42.64 -4.05
C HIS A 976 -26.27 42.24 -3.09
N ILE A 977 -26.91 41.09 -3.32
CA ILE A 977 -28.01 40.60 -2.47
C ILE A 977 -27.50 39.44 -1.60
N PRO A 978 -27.63 39.52 -0.26
CA PRO A 978 -27.19 38.45 0.64
C PRO A 978 -27.95 37.15 0.38
N LYS A 979 -27.28 36.00 0.51
CA LYS A 979 -27.93 34.68 0.39
C LYS A 979 -28.48 34.20 1.75
N PRO A 980 -29.69 33.63 1.80
CA PRO A 980 -30.20 32.93 2.99
C PRO A 980 -29.48 31.59 3.29
#